data_AF-A0A367J6Y6-F1
#
_entry.id   AF-A0A367J6Y6-F1
#
_cell.length_a   1.000
_cell.length_b   1.000
_cell.length_c   1.000
_cell.angle_alpha   90.00
_cell.angle_beta   90.00
_cell.angle_gamma   90.00
#
_symmetry.space_group_name_H-M   'P 1'
#
loop_
_entity.id
_entity.type
_entity.pdbx_description
1 polymer ?
#
loop_
_entity_poly.entity_id
_entity_poly.type
_entity_poly.pdbx_seq_one_letter_code
_entity_poly.pdbx_strand_id
1 'polypeptide(L)'
;MGISKLSHFVKSYPTLSESVYWKVNSTHNNDTFIIDGNAFVYNCAYNHQSYWIYGGQYNTIANAVKRTVQTLKRAGITLIFLFDGALPADKTETRIKRHRSYIQRCATAMSNLDSINKVILTDSSMTQHITGLFLIPPLTLETIIQTLRELDVYVKICEAEADGEVVAMAKEKNAYVVSQDSDMYVYPEIGKGYIQLDTLKVPVAEEASHKQLFISATVFHPDRLAVLLKIDRYMLPLIGTLLGNDYLDGTVCRLAIQEWYGKGIQSAKSQREWPKIVAEFIRMNSQGDVIKNVTRALMPIIQKHQKRDDPDMIIELEDCINNSIQRYDQNSPLVNKDSCLTNATCKKHHIKPAQQKEAWSRQLMDVLENQTFWTSIFLEDVQRKSSWAISQALRQEVYNHLGEYMHEQQIIEYVREKQHLEPISFACKESNKIQDKESRFIKLHKSEKLQVSDMDSGVYHLILCLRYMIYYCAHSTEEDQLKNHEIIGIIVATLRSLAPTLGFDEHQVPKTSTETLVLKKRTIHLAAQFQGVIYSSYLLSQIFGLDCQAPLAHIYNGLYFHYYLEKTQNGSSLGSILSDTSPDFLQLFFKTYRMVIKDFRTEILDVFDYNIQDTNIISTEKPKRLNKQGSRQPEKKVKSIKSVSSNNLFSLLDTL
;
A
#
# COMPACT_ATOMS: atom_id res chain seq x y z
N MET A 1 -7.57 1.26 11.99
CA MET A 1 -7.85 -0.19 12.01
C MET A 1 -8.00 -0.59 13.47
N GLY A 2 -8.34 -1.84 13.75
CA GLY A 2 -8.55 -2.33 15.12
C GLY A 2 -9.92 -2.06 15.74
N ILE A 3 -9.97 -1.98 17.06
CA ILE A 3 -11.18 -1.79 17.88
C ILE A 3 -11.96 -0.51 17.54
N SER A 4 -13.23 -0.70 17.21
CA SER A 4 -14.13 0.37 16.76
C SER A 4 -14.37 1.44 17.83
N LYS A 5 -14.18 2.71 17.45
CA LYS A 5 -14.41 3.93 18.27
C LYS A 5 -13.51 4.07 19.51
N LEU A 6 -12.58 3.15 19.78
CA LEU A 6 -11.70 3.24 20.93
C LEU A 6 -10.71 4.42 20.83
N SER A 7 -10.10 4.66 19.67
CA SER A 7 -9.22 5.82 19.48
C SER A 7 -9.94 7.15 19.71
N HIS A 8 -11.20 7.27 19.29
CA HIS A 8 -11.99 8.48 19.53
C HIS A 8 -12.25 8.68 21.02
N PHE A 9 -12.59 7.60 21.74
CA PHE A 9 -12.75 7.62 23.19
C PHE A 9 -11.45 8.00 23.90
N VAL A 10 -10.30 7.44 23.54
CA VAL A 10 -9.03 7.81 24.18
C VAL A 10 -8.71 9.28 23.93
N LYS A 11 -8.92 9.77 22.69
CA LYS A 11 -8.69 11.19 22.33
C LYS A 11 -9.61 12.16 23.08
N SER A 12 -10.79 11.73 23.54
CA SER A 12 -11.68 12.58 24.36
C SER A 12 -11.19 12.73 25.81
N TYR A 13 -10.16 11.98 26.23
CA TYR A 13 -9.55 12.06 27.56
C TYR A 13 -8.05 12.35 27.47
N PRO A 14 -7.64 13.63 27.36
CA PRO A 14 -6.23 14.01 27.27
C PRO A 14 -5.36 13.50 28.43
N THR A 15 -5.95 13.26 29.61
CA THR A 15 -5.26 12.71 30.78
C THR A 15 -4.75 11.29 30.59
N LEU A 16 -5.25 10.55 29.60
CA LEU A 16 -4.79 9.21 29.26
C LEU A 16 -3.42 9.20 28.58
N SER A 17 -2.95 10.37 28.16
CA SER A 17 -1.68 10.51 27.46
C SER A 17 -0.80 11.60 28.07
N GLU A 18 0.46 11.61 27.68
CA GLU A 18 1.40 12.68 28.03
C GLU A 18 2.20 13.11 26.80
N SER A 19 2.66 14.36 26.81
CA SER A 19 3.52 14.87 25.75
C SER A 19 4.98 14.58 26.09
N VAL A 20 5.68 13.92 25.17
CA VAL A 20 7.11 13.61 25.29
C VAL A 20 7.86 14.34 24.19
N TYR A 21 9.07 14.81 24.52
CA TYR A 21 9.90 15.62 23.63
C TYR A 21 11.32 15.06 23.56
N TRP A 22 11.87 14.99 22.34
CA TRP A 22 13.26 14.61 22.10
C TRP A 22 14.00 15.77 21.45
N LYS A 23 15.04 16.26 22.12
CA LYS A 23 15.93 17.27 21.56
C LYS A 23 16.72 16.67 20.39
N VAL A 24 16.65 17.31 19.22
CA VAL A 24 17.45 16.93 18.05
C VAL A 24 18.92 17.35 18.27
N ASN A 25 19.86 16.53 17.80
CA ASN A 25 21.30 16.65 18.03
C ASN A 25 21.69 16.53 19.51
N SER A 26 20.89 15.83 20.30
CA SER A 26 21.23 15.43 21.66
C SER A 26 21.81 14.02 21.64
N THR A 27 22.96 13.83 22.29
CA THR A 27 23.60 12.52 22.47
C THR A 27 23.10 11.79 23.72
N HIS A 28 22.15 12.37 24.46
CA HIS A 28 21.67 11.82 25.73
C HIS A 28 20.41 10.98 25.62
N ASN A 29 19.70 11.02 24.49
CA ASN A 29 18.51 10.21 24.30
C ASN A 29 18.93 8.82 23.84
N ASN A 30 18.50 7.77 24.56
CA ASN A 30 18.73 6.37 24.21
C ASN A 30 17.40 5.63 24.05
N ASP A 31 16.40 6.30 23.48
CA ASP A 31 15.09 5.70 23.25
C ASP A 31 15.09 4.85 21.98
N THR A 32 14.25 3.83 22.00
CA THR A 32 14.02 2.95 20.86
C THR A 32 12.55 3.02 20.48
N PHE A 33 12.27 3.12 19.19
CA PHE A 33 10.93 3.06 18.62
C PHE A 33 10.78 1.75 17.86
N ILE A 34 9.81 0.93 18.27
CA ILE A 34 9.35 -0.23 17.51
C ILE A 34 8.14 0.21 16.72
N ILE A 35 8.29 0.28 15.40
CA ILE A 35 7.34 0.93 14.50
C ILE A 35 6.60 -0.14 13.71
N ASP A 36 5.27 -0.07 13.75
CA ASP A 36 4.40 -0.78 12.82
C ASP A 36 4.56 -0.17 11.41
N GLY A 37 5.22 -0.93 10.55
CA GLY A 37 5.58 -0.53 9.20
C GLY A 37 4.38 -0.35 8.28
N ASN A 38 3.31 -1.15 8.41
CA ASN A 38 2.13 -0.99 7.58
C ASN A 38 1.36 0.28 7.94
N ALA A 39 1.23 0.57 9.23
CA ALA A 39 0.64 1.83 9.69
C ALA A 39 1.51 3.04 9.27
N PHE A 40 2.84 2.93 9.35
CA PHE A 40 3.75 3.98 8.89
C PHE A 40 3.60 4.25 7.38
N VAL A 41 3.54 3.20 6.55
CA VAL A 41 3.34 3.32 5.10
C VAL A 41 2.03 4.04 4.79
N TYR A 42 0.93 3.65 5.45
CA TYR A 42 -0.36 4.32 5.26
C TYR A 42 -0.31 5.79 5.68
N ASN A 43 0.26 6.08 6.85
CA ASN A 43 0.41 7.44 7.36
C ASN A 43 1.25 8.31 6.40
N CYS A 44 2.39 7.80 5.93
CA CYS A 44 3.26 8.49 4.99
C CYS A 44 2.55 8.71 3.63
N ALA A 45 1.88 7.69 3.10
CA ALA A 45 1.16 7.78 1.84
C ALA A 45 0.01 8.80 1.91
N TYR A 46 -0.71 8.85 3.04
CA TYR A 46 -1.80 9.79 3.26
C TYR A 46 -1.30 11.24 3.40
N ASN A 47 -0.22 11.45 4.19
CA ASN A 47 0.39 12.77 4.37
C ASN A 47 1.00 13.32 3.06
N HIS A 48 1.42 12.43 2.16
CA HIS A 48 1.98 12.77 0.85
C HIS A 48 1.06 12.36 -0.32
N GLN A 49 -0.26 12.36 -0.09
CA GLN A 49 -1.23 11.97 -1.11
C GLN A 49 -1.31 12.96 -2.28
N SER A 50 -0.66 14.12 -2.24
CA SER A 50 -0.67 15.06 -3.38
C SER A 50 -0.26 14.34 -4.67
N TYR A 51 -1.05 14.56 -5.73
CA TYR A 51 -0.83 13.95 -7.04
C TYR A 51 -0.90 12.42 -7.08
N TRP A 52 -1.47 11.76 -6.06
CA TRP A 52 -1.69 10.30 -6.06
C TRP A 52 -2.41 9.85 -7.34
N ILE A 53 -3.39 10.65 -7.79
CA ILE A 53 -4.24 10.35 -8.96
C ILE A 53 -3.48 10.17 -10.28
N TYR A 54 -2.23 10.64 -10.35
CA TYR A 54 -1.33 10.48 -11.50
C TYR A 54 -0.46 9.22 -11.42
N GLY A 55 -0.72 8.30 -10.48
CA GLY A 55 0.05 7.07 -10.29
C GLY A 55 1.12 7.12 -9.20
N GLY A 56 1.20 8.21 -8.43
CA GLY A 56 2.10 8.33 -7.28
C GLY A 56 3.40 9.08 -7.55
N GLN A 57 3.95 9.64 -6.46
CA GLN A 57 5.21 10.42 -6.44
C GLN A 57 6.22 9.74 -5.50
N TYR A 58 6.80 8.62 -5.95
CA TYR A 58 7.62 7.75 -5.10
C TYR A 58 8.87 8.42 -4.54
N ASN A 59 9.57 9.25 -5.32
CA ASN A 59 10.69 10.05 -4.84
C ASN A 59 10.29 11.03 -3.71
N THR A 60 9.10 11.66 -3.81
CA THR A 60 8.60 12.55 -2.75
C THR A 60 8.38 11.78 -1.45
N ILE A 61 7.79 10.59 -1.52
CA ILE A 61 7.60 9.70 -0.38
C ILE A 61 8.95 9.26 0.19
N ALA A 62 9.87 8.79 -0.64
CA ALA A 62 11.22 8.37 -0.22
C ALA A 62 11.97 9.51 0.49
N ASN A 63 11.93 10.74 -0.04
CA ASN A 63 12.56 11.90 0.59
C ASN A 63 11.94 12.26 1.94
N ALA A 64 10.62 12.13 2.08
CA ALA A 64 9.95 12.32 3.37
C ALA A 64 10.37 11.28 4.42
N VAL A 65 10.48 10.00 4.02
CA VAL A 65 11.01 8.94 4.88
C VAL A 65 12.45 9.21 5.26
N LYS A 66 13.33 9.55 4.30
CA LYS A 66 14.74 9.90 4.52
C LYS A 66 14.87 11.01 5.58
N ARG A 67 14.14 12.12 5.40
CA ARG A 67 14.15 13.25 6.35
C ARG A 67 13.66 12.85 7.75
N THR A 68 12.57 12.08 7.81
CA THR A 68 11.98 11.62 9.08
C THR A 68 12.96 10.75 9.85
N VAL A 69 13.49 9.70 9.20
CA VAL A 69 14.46 8.76 9.78
C VAL A 69 15.74 9.47 10.23
N GLN A 70 16.31 10.32 9.37
CA GLN A 70 17.53 11.05 9.71
C GLN A 70 17.32 11.97 10.91
N THR A 71 16.18 12.65 11.00
CA THR A 71 15.88 13.55 12.12
C THR A 71 15.70 12.78 13.43
N LEU A 72 15.01 11.64 13.40
CA LEU A 72 14.87 10.74 14.56
C LEU A 72 16.24 10.19 15.01
N LYS A 73 17.08 9.71 14.08
CA LYS A 73 18.43 9.23 14.37
C LYS A 73 19.31 10.32 15.01
N ARG A 74 19.27 11.56 14.48
CA ARG A 74 19.97 12.71 15.09
C ARG A 74 19.49 13.05 16.50
N ALA A 75 18.28 12.64 16.86
CA ALA A 75 17.76 12.80 18.22
C ALA A 75 18.11 11.61 19.13
N GLY A 76 19.02 10.72 18.72
CA GLY A 76 19.45 9.56 19.50
C GLY A 76 18.45 8.39 19.52
N ILE A 77 17.42 8.43 18.68
CA ILE A 77 16.37 7.41 18.66
C ILE A 77 16.79 6.24 17.77
N THR A 78 16.82 5.03 18.32
CA THR A 78 16.99 3.79 17.56
C THR A 78 15.65 3.39 16.94
N LEU A 79 15.66 3.06 15.64
CA LEU A 79 14.44 2.74 14.88
C LEU A 79 14.46 1.28 14.44
N ILE A 80 13.37 0.57 14.72
CA ILE A 80 13.13 -0.81 14.28
C ILE A 80 11.74 -0.86 13.66
N PHE A 81 11.65 -1.25 12.39
CA PHE A 81 10.38 -1.37 11.66
C PHE A 81 10.00 -2.83 11.51
N LEU A 82 8.76 -3.17 11.86
CA LEU A 82 8.16 -4.48 11.63
C LEU A 82 6.99 -4.35 10.67
N PHE A 83 7.00 -5.12 9.59
CA PHE A 83 5.93 -5.20 8.61
C PHE A 83 5.29 -6.57 8.67
N ASP A 84 3.97 -6.67 8.50
CA ASP A 84 3.32 -7.97 8.37
C ASP A 84 3.92 -8.77 7.19
N GLY A 85 3.98 -10.08 7.37
CA GLY A 85 4.18 -11.03 6.29
C GLY A 85 2.86 -11.58 5.76
N ALA A 86 2.77 -12.90 5.78
CA ALA A 86 1.65 -13.64 5.22
C ALA A 86 0.42 -13.51 6.12
N LEU A 87 -0.67 -12.92 5.62
CA LEU A 87 -1.87 -12.74 6.46
C LEU A 87 -2.51 -14.09 6.77
N PRO A 88 -2.89 -14.36 8.02
CA PRO A 88 -3.54 -15.63 8.35
C PRO A 88 -4.89 -15.80 7.64
N ALA A 89 -5.30 -17.06 7.45
CA ALA A 89 -6.49 -17.43 6.68
C ALA A 89 -7.80 -16.84 7.23
N ASP A 90 -7.90 -16.65 8.54
CA ASP A 90 -9.05 -16.03 9.23
C ASP A 90 -9.29 -14.56 8.81
N LYS A 91 -8.28 -13.88 8.25
CA LYS A 91 -8.40 -12.50 7.72
C LYS A 91 -8.74 -12.39 6.24
N THR A 92 -8.97 -13.51 5.55
CA THR A 92 -9.29 -13.52 4.12
C THR A 92 -10.51 -12.65 3.79
N GLU A 93 -11.60 -12.77 4.56
CA GLU A 93 -12.82 -11.98 4.31
C GLU A 93 -12.59 -10.48 4.51
N THR A 94 -11.83 -10.09 5.54
CA THR A 94 -11.42 -8.70 5.76
C THR A 94 -10.61 -8.15 4.59
N ARG A 95 -9.70 -8.97 4.04
CA ARG A 95 -8.91 -8.61 2.85
C ARG A 95 -9.79 -8.47 1.60
N ILE A 96 -10.75 -9.38 1.39
CA ILE A 96 -11.73 -9.30 0.29
C ILE A 96 -12.56 -8.01 0.40
N LYS A 97 -13.13 -7.72 1.58
CA LYS A 97 -13.92 -6.51 1.83
C LYS A 97 -13.12 -5.24 1.52
N ARG A 98 -11.86 -5.20 1.93
CA ARG A 98 -10.94 -4.09 1.66
C ARG A 98 -10.67 -3.92 0.17
N HIS A 99 -10.37 -5.01 -0.55
CA HIS A 99 -10.15 -4.96 -2.00
C HIS A 99 -11.41 -4.54 -2.77
N ARG A 100 -12.60 -5.04 -2.39
CA ARG A 100 -13.88 -4.58 -2.96
C ARG A 100 -14.07 -3.08 -2.78
N SER A 101 -13.77 -2.54 -1.60
CA SER A 101 -13.78 -1.09 -1.35
C SER A 101 -12.80 -0.34 -2.26
N TYR A 102 -11.62 -0.90 -2.52
CA TYR A 102 -10.63 -0.28 -3.41
C TYR A 102 -11.10 -0.27 -4.86
N ILE A 103 -11.71 -1.37 -5.33
CA ILE A 103 -12.29 -1.46 -6.67
C ILE A 103 -13.42 -0.45 -6.82
N GLN A 104 -14.28 -0.30 -5.81
CA GLN A 104 -15.34 0.70 -5.81
C GLN A 104 -14.78 2.12 -5.93
N ARG A 105 -13.75 2.47 -5.14
CA ARG A 105 -13.13 3.80 -5.21
C ARG A 105 -12.48 4.05 -6.57
N CYS A 106 -11.80 3.06 -7.14
CA CYS A 106 -11.27 3.14 -8.50
C CYS A 106 -12.39 3.38 -9.53
N ALA A 107 -13.46 2.57 -9.50
CA ALA A 107 -14.59 2.71 -10.41
C ALA A 107 -15.28 4.08 -10.27
N THR A 108 -15.45 4.58 -9.05
CA THR A 108 -15.98 5.91 -8.77
C THR A 108 -15.09 7.01 -9.35
N ALA A 109 -13.77 6.93 -9.14
CA ALA A 109 -12.82 7.90 -9.70
C ALA A 109 -12.86 7.90 -11.23
N MET A 110 -12.88 6.71 -11.86
CA MET A 110 -12.91 6.58 -13.32
C MET A 110 -14.23 7.04 -13.94
N SER A 111 -15.35 6.87 -13.25
CA SER A 111 -16.67 7.32 -13.71
C SER A 111 -16.84 8.83 -13.60
N ASN A 112 -16.15 9.47 -12.65
CA ASN A 112 -16.20 10.91 -12.39
C ASN A 112 -15.01 11.68 -12.99
N LEU A 113 -14.27 11.07 -13.93
CA LEU A 113 -13.01 11.63 -14.44
C LEU A 113 -13.17 13.04 -15.04
N ASP A 114 -14.27 13.31 -15.75
CA ASP A 114 -14.53 14.65 -16.32
C ASP A 114 -14.74 15.72 -15.24
N SER A 115 -15.44 15.37 -14.15
CA SER A 115 -15.63 16.26 -13.01
C SER A 115 -14.31 16.50 -12.27
N ILE A 116 -13.52 15.44 -12.08
CA ILE A 116 -12.18 15.51 -11.50
C ILE A 116 -11.28 16.43 -12.34
N ASN A 117 -11.27 16.26 -13.67
CA ASN A 117 -10.50 17.10 -14.58
C ASN A 117 -10.92 18.58 -14.52
N LYS A 118 -12.21 18.88 -14.38
CA LYS A 118 -12.69 20.26 -14.17
C LYS A 118 -12.13 20.86 -12.89
N VAL A 119 -12.16 20.12 -11.78
CA VAL A 119 -11.61 20.56 -10.49
C VAL A 119 -10.11 20.82 -10.60
N ILE A 120 -9.38 19.88 -11.19
CA ILE A 120 -7.94 19.97 -11.44
C ILE A 120 -7.61 21.26 -12.23
N LEU A 121 -8.38 21.55 -13.29
CA LEU A 121 -8.21 22.77 -14.12
C LEU A 121 -8.53 24.07 -13.38
N THR A 122 -9.44 24.07 -12.42
CA THR A 122 -9.77 25.27 -11.64
C THR A 122 -8.77 25.54 -10.52
N ASP A 123 -8.32 24.50 -9.82
CA ASP A 123 -7.32 24.61 -8.77
C ASP A 123 -6.67 23.23 -8.53
N SER A 124 -5.42 23.09 -8.98
CA SER A 124 -4.64 21.85 -8.85
C SER A 124 -4.38 21.43 -7.40
N SER A 125 -4.43 22.36 -6.44
CA SER A 125 -4.32 22.07 -5.01
C SER A 125 -5.57 21.37 -4.47
N MET A 126 -6.70 21.49 -5.16
CA MET A 126 -7.97 20.83 -4.80
C MET A 126 -8.00 19.34 -5.11
N THR A 127 -6.92 18.77 -5.67
CA THR A 127 -6.72 17.31 -5.70
C THR A 127 -6.77 16.70 -4.29
N GLN A 128 -6.47 17.50 -3.25
CA GLN A 128 -6.63 17.14 -1.84
C GLN A 128 -8.10 16.96 -1.42
N HIS A 129 -9.08 17.54 -2.12
CA HIS A 129 -10.51 17.34 -1.82
C HIS A 129 -11.07 16.03 -2.37
N ILE A 130 -10.26 15.26 -3.12
CA ILE A 130 -10.62 13.93 -3.63
C ILE A 130 -10.10 12.83 -2.67
N THR A 131 -9.78 13.19 -1.42
CA THR A 131 -9.28 12.30 -0.34
C THR A 131 -10.16 11.09 -0.10
N GLY A 132 -11.50 11.23 -0.20
CA GLY A 132 -12.44 10.10 -0.04
C GLY A 132 -12.18 8.95 -1.04
N LEU A 133 -11.58 9.26 -2.20
CA LEU A 133 -11.23 8.28 -3.23
C LEU A 133 -9.77 7.80 -3.16
N PHE A 134 -8.98 8.27 -2.19
CA PHE A 134 -7.54 8.00 -2.12
C PHE A 134 -7.22 6.50 -2.18
N LEU A 135 -6.43 6.12 -3.18
CA LEU A 135 -5.82 4.80 -3.30
C LEU A 135 -4.31 4.94 -3.11
N ILE A 136 -3.69 3.99 -2.42
CA ILE A 136 -2.24 3.98 -2.25
C ILE A 136 -1.61 3.51 -3.57
N PRO A 137 -0.67 4.28 -4.15
CA PRO A 137 0.03 3.86 -5.36
C PRO A 137 0.77 2.52 -5.19
N PRO A 138 0.78 1.63 -6.20
CA PRO A 138 1.23 0.24 -6.06
C PRO A 138 2.63 0.02 -5.48
N LEU A 139 3.60 0.87 -5.82
CA LEU A 139 5.00 0.68 -5.41
C LEU A 139 5.31 1.30 -4.04
N THR A 140 4.32 1.88 -3.34
CA THR A 140 4.56 2.70 -2.14
C THR A 140 5.22 1.91 -1.00
N LEU A 141 4.69 0.72 -0.70
CA LEU A 141 5.23 -0.15 0.36
C LEU A 141 6.71 -0.50 0.09
N GLU A 142 6.99 -1.02 -1.11
CA GLU A 142 8.34 -1.45 -1.48
C GLU A 142 9.31 -0.29 -1.58
N THR A 143 8.85 0.88 -2.06
CA THR A 143 9.67 2.11 -2.07
C THR A 143 10.08 2.50 -0.66
N ILE A 144 9.16 2.44 0.30
CA ILE A 144 9.46 2.78 1.70
C ILE A 144 10.41 1.75 2.31
N ILE A 145 10.18 0.44 2.10
CA ILE A 145 11.08 -0.62 2.59
C ILE A 145 12.48 -0.47 2.00
N GLN A 146 12.60 -0.26 0.69
CA GLN A 146 13.87 -0.03 0.00
C GLN A 146 14.58 1.20 0.60
N THR A 147 13.84 2.30 0.79
CA THR A 147 14.37 3.53 1.40
C THR A 147 14.84 3.32 2.84
N LEU A 148 14.12 2.56 3.66
CA LEU A 148 14.52 2.26 5.04
C LEU A 148 15.81 1.43 5.07
N ARG A 149 15.94 0.45 4.18
CA ARG A 149 17.15 -0.37 4.05
C ARG A 149 18.36 0.44 3.57
N GLU A 150 18.17 1.34 2.59
CA GLU A 150 19.21 2.30 2.14
C GLU A 150 19.72 3.22 3.27
N LEU A 151 18.92 3.43 4.32
CA LEU A 151 19.25 4.26 5.47
C LEU A 151 19.84 3.47 6.64
N ASP A 152 20.17 2.19 6.46
CA ASP A 152 20.63 1.28 7.51
C ASP A 152 19.69 1.29 8.73
N VAL A 153 18.39 1.14 8.48
CA VAL A 153 17.37 0.92 9.52
C VAL A 153 17.04 -0.56 9.57
N TYR A 154 16.92 -1.13 10.77
CA TYR A 154 16.52 -2.52 10.92
C TYR A 154 15.05 -2.68 10.50
N VAL A 155 14.82 -3.53 9.50
CA VAL A 155 13.50 -3.86 8.94
C VAL A 155 13.29 -5.36 9.07
N LYS A 156 12.17 -5.76 9.67
CA LYS A 156 11.74 -7.16 9.76
C LYS A 156 10.40 -7.33 9.05
N ILE A 157 10.30 -8.34 8.19
CA ILE A 157 9.01 -8.86 7.71
C ILE A 157 8.62 -10.00 8.65
N CYS A 158 7.50 -9.85 9.36
CA CYS A 158 7.00 -10.83 10.32
C CYS A 158 6.48 -12.09 9.60
N GLU A 159 6.31 -13.19 10.32
CA GLU A 159 5.74 -14.41 9.74
C GLU A 159 4.24 -14.21 9.42
N ALA A 160 3.54 -13.50 10.30
CA ALA A 160 2.13 -13.15 10.19
C ALA A 160 1.95 -11.63 10.39
N GLU A 161 1.03 -11.22 11.26
CA GLU A 161 0.79 -9.81 11.57
C GLU A 161 1.88 -9.22 12.47
N ALA A 162 2.22 -7.95 12.24
CA ALA A 162 3.27 -7.29 13.01
C ALA A 162 2.82 -6.87 14.41
N ASP A 163 1.53 -6.62 14.65
CA ASP A 163 1.03 -5.96 15.87
C ASP A 163 1.53 -6.60 17.17
N GLY A 164 1.34 -7.92 17.31
CA GLY A 164 1.76 -8.65 18.50
C GLY A 164 3.29 -8.67 18.67
N GLU A 165 4.04 -8.79 17.57
CA GLU A 165 5.50 -8.76 17.59
C GLU A 165 6.05 -7.36 17.91
N VAL A 166 5.39 -6.30 17.42
CA VAL A 166 5.72 -4.90 17.74
C VAL A 166 5.62 -4.67 19.24
N VAL A 167 4.51 -5.09 19.86
CA VAL A 167 4.30 -4.92 21.30
C VAL A 167 5.27 -5.80 22.11
N ALA A 168 5.45 -7.06 21.72
CA ALA A 168 6.36 -7.97 22.40
C ALA A 168 7.81 -7.46 22.38
N MET A 169 8.29 -6.99 21.23
CA MET A 169 9.64 -6.42 21.11
C MET A 169 9.77 -5.11 21.88
N ALA A 170 8.72 -4.26 21.89
CA ALA A 170 8.73 -3.03 22.66
C ALA A 170 8.80 -3.29 24.16
N LYS A 171 8.08 -4.31 24.66
CA LYS A 171 8.18 -4.79 26.04
C LYS A 171 9.60 -5.28 26.37
N GLU A 172 10.16 -6.16 25.54
CA GLU A 172 11.51 -6.72 25.75
C GLU A 172 12.58 -5.62 25.83
N LYS A 173 12.51 -4.63 24.94
CA LYS A 173 13.53 -3.58 24.82
C LYS A 173 13.24 -2.35 25.66
N ASN A 174 12.14 -2.33 26.43
CA ASN A 174 11.63 -1.14 27.10
C ASN A 174 11.59 0.08 26.15
N ALA A 175 10.91 -0.11 25.01
CA ALA A 175 10.86 0.80 23.88
C ALA A 175 9.43 1.34 23.68
N TYR A 176 9.27 2.41 22.89
CA TYR A 176 7.95 2.92 22.51
C TYR A 176 7.39 2.10 21.36
N VAL A 177 6.10 1.75 21.44
CA VAL A 177 5.33 1.28 20.29
C VAL A 177 4.88 2.49 19.47
N VAL A 178 5.12 2.47 18.17
CA VAL A 178 4.69 3.53 17.25
C VAL A 178 3.80 2.91 16.17
N SER A 179 2.51 3.24 16.19
CA SER A 179 1.52 2.72 15.24
C SER A 179 0.36 3.72 15.08
N GLN A 180 -0.64 3.38 14.28
CA GLN A 180 -1.93 4.06 14.21
C GLN A 180 -3.10 3.12 14.57
N ASP A 181 -2.81 1.85 14.91
CA ASP A 181 -3.84 0.87 15.25
C ASP A 181 -4.43 1.13 16.64
N SER A 182 -5.75 0.99 16.77
CA SER A 182 -6.44 1.15 18.05
C SER A 182 -6.31 -0.08 18.94
N ASP A 183 -5.90 -1.23 18.39
CA ASP A 183 -5.61 -2.44 19.15
C ASP A 183 -4.46 -2.23 20.15
N MET A 184 -3.53 -1.33 19.85
CA MET A 184 -2.43 -0.95 20.74
C MET A 184 -2.92 -0.43 22.11
N TYR A 185 -4.16 0.06 22.22
CA TYR A 185 -4.71 0.57 23.47
C TYR A 185 -5.10 -0.52 24.48
N VAL A 186 -5.28 -1.77 24.04
CA VAL A 186 -5.76 -2.86 24.89
C VAL A 186 -4.71 -3.88 25.27
N TYR A 187 -3.48 -3.72 24.77
CA TYR A 187 -2.35 -4.48 25.27
C TYR A 187 -2.05 -4.05 26.71
N PRO A 188 -2.10 -4.97 27.70
CA PRO A 188 -1.89 -4.61 29.09
C PRO A 188 -0.44 -4.19 29.38
N GLU A 189 0.52 -4.62 28.55
CA GLU A 189 1.94 -4.34 28.70
C GLU A 189 2.54 -3.82 27.38
N ILE A 190 2.88 -2.53 27.31
CA ILE A 190 3.27 -1.86 26.05
C ILE A 190 4.61 -1.10 26.13
N GLY A 191 5.63 -1.75 26.72
CA GLY A 191 6.97 -1.16 26.85
C GLY A 191 6.93 0.21 27.55
N LYS A 192 7.54 1.23 26.93
CA LYS A 192 7.53 2.64 27.41
C LYS A 192 6.24 3.39 27.14
N GLY A 193 5.30 2.82 26.39
CA GLY A 193 4.05 3.47 26.01
C GLY A 193 3.80 3.44 24.50
N TYR A 194 2.56 3.80 24.13
CA TYR A 194 2.09 3.83 22.75
C TYR A 194 2.08 5.27 22.19
N ILE A 195 2.84 5.51 21.13
CA ILE A 195 2.83 6.73 20.33
C ILE A 195 1.94 6.53 19.11
N GLN A 196 0.93 7.38 18.97
CA GLN A 196 0.17 7.43 17.72
C GLN A 196 0.96 8.18 16.65
N LEU A 197 1.10 7.60 15.46
CA LEU A 197 1.82 8.17 14.34
C LEU A 197 1.34 9.59 13.99
N ASP A 198 0.03 9.85 14.03
CA ASP A 198 -0.56 11.18 13.78
C ASP A 198 -0.15 12.26 14.80
N THR A 199 0.33 11.87 15.99
CA THR A 199 0.82 12.80 17.01
C THR A 199 2.33 13.00 16.98
N LEU A 200 3.07 12.15 16.28
CA LEU A 200 4.52 12.24 16.14
C LEU A 200 4.90 13.37 15.19
N LYS A 201 5.34 14.49 15.75
CA LYS A 201 5.79 15.66 15.00
C LYS A 201 7.31 15.66 14.90
N VAL A 202 7.80 15.51 13.68
CA VAL A 202 9.24 15.54 13.36
C VAL A 202 9.53 16.85 12.61
N PRO A 203 10.37 17.76 13.15
CA PRO A 203 10.62 19.05 12.53
C PRO A 203 11.42 18.90 11.22
N VAL A 204 11.15 19.80 10.27
CA VAL A 204 11.89 19.86 9.01
C VAL A 204 13.17 20.68 9.19
N ALA A 205 14.30 20.18 8.66
CA ALA A 205 15.62 20.78 8.84
C ALA A 205 15.74 22.23 8.33
N GLU A 206 14.83 22.71 7.48
CA GLU A 206 14.78 24.09 6.97
C GLU A 206 14.35 25.13 8.02
N GLU A 207 13.81 24.69 9.17
CA GLU A 207 13.44 25.55 10.31
C GLU A 207 14.66 25.96 11.18
N ALA A 208 15.88 25.61 10.75
CA ALA A 208 17.10 25.61 11.57
C ALA A 208 17.84 26.95 11.72
N SER A 209 17.26 28.09 11.33
CA SER A 209 17.87 29.39 11.66
C SER A 209 17.58 29.75 13.13
N HIS A 210 18.50 29.35 14.01
CA HIS A 210 18.65 29.78 15.41
C HIS A 210 17.68 29.24 16.46
N LYS A 211 16.89 28.19 16.19
CA LYS A 211 16.04 27.53 17.22
C LYS A 211 16.45 26.09 17.53
N GLN A 212 16.36 25.72 18.80
CA GLN A 212 16.53 24.34 19.25
C GLN A 212 15.35 23.50 18.77
N LEU A 213 15.62 22.50 17.94
CA LEU A 213 14.59 21.63 17.35
C LEU A 213 14.25 20.48 18.30
N PHE A 214 12.95 20.22 18.45
CA PHE A 214 12.42 19.11 19.23
C PHE A 214 11.49 18.26 18.37
N ILE A 215 11.62 16.94 18.49
CA ILE A 215 10.55 16.00 18.11
C ILE A 215 9.57 15.96 19.27
N SER A 216 8.27 15.90 19.00
CA SER A 216 7.25 15.74 20.02
C SER A 216 6.27 14.64 19.67
N ALA A 217 5.78 13.89 20.66
CA ALA A 217 4.74 12.90 20.48
C ALA A 217 3.80 12.86 21.68
N THR A 218 2.61 12.28 21.48
CA THR A 218 1.68 11.95 22.56
C THR A 218 1.80 10.47 22.88
N VAL A 219 2.17 10.15 24.12
CA VAL A 219 2.37 8.78 24.62
C VAL A 219 1.17 8.37 25.48
N PHE A 220 0.54 7.27 25.12
CA PHE A 220 -0.52 6.62 25.89
C PHE A 220 0.03 5.50 26.78
N HIS A 221 -0.61 5.31 27.94
CA HIS A 221 -0.32 4.22 28.87
C HIS A 221 -1.59 3.44 29.25
N PRO A 222 -1.60 2.09 29.15
CA PRO A 222 -2.78 1.26 29.40
C PRO A 222 -3.30 1.38 30.84
N ASP A 223 -2.41 1.55 31.81
CA ASP A 223 -2.78 1.71 33.23
C ASP A 223 -3.71 2.92 33.44
N ARG A 224 -3.51 4.01 32.70
CA ARG A 224 -4.38 5.20 32.79
C ARG A 224 -5.78 4.91 32.28
N LEU A 225 -5.90 4.13 31.21
CA LEU A 225 -7.19 3.69 30.68
C LEU A 225 -7.88 2.74 31.64
N ALA A 226 -7.16 1.78 32.22
CA ALA A 226 -7.70 0.86 33.22
C ALA A 226 -8.24 1.61 34.46
N VAL A 227 -7.50 2.60 34.95
CA VAL A 227 -7.94 3.49 36.06
C VAL A 227 -9.18 4.28 35.68
N LEU A 228 -9.21 4.91 34.50
CA LEU A 228 -10.38 5.65 34.02
C LEU A 228 -11.61 4.73 33.91
N LEU A 229 -11.40 3.53 33.40
CA LEU A 229 -12.43 2.51 33.24
C LEU A 229 -12.76 1.80 34.54
N LYS A 230 -12.03 2.00 35.65
CA LYS A 230 -12.21 1.29 36.93
C LYS A 230 -12.21 -0.23 36.79
N ILE A 231 -11.22 -0.76 36.08
CA ILE A 231 -10.99 -2.20 35.91
C ILE A 231 -9.52 -2.51 36.14
N ASP A 232 -9.21 -3.78 36.38
CA ASP A 232 -7.82 -4.23 36.35
C ASP A 232 -7.25 -4.11 34.92
N ARG A 233 -5.96 -3.78 34.79
CA ARG A 233 -5.31 -3.57 33.48
C ARG A 233 -5.37 -4.81 32.60
N TYR A 234 -5.33 -6.01 33.17
CA TYR A 234 -5.40 -7.27 32.43
C TYR A 234 -6.83 -7.59 31.95
N MET A 235 -7.82 -6.75 32.27
CA MET A 235 -9.17 -6.78 31.69
C MET A 235 -9.27 -5.96 30.39
N LEU A 236 -8.24 -5.19 30.02
CA LEU A 236 -8.26 -4.39 28.79
C LEU A 236 -8.41 -5.24 27.52
N PRO A 237 -7.78 -6.42 27.36
CA PRO A 237 -8.07 -7.31 26.24
C PRO A 237 -9.56 -7.66 26.12
N LEU A 238 -10.22 -8.00 27.23
CA LEU A 238 -11.65 -8.31 27.26
C LEU A 238 -12.50 -7.08 26.89
N ILE A 239 -12.11 -5.88 27.31
CA ILE A 239 -12.74 -4.63 26.83
C ILE A 239 -12.64 -4.56 25.30
N GLY A 240 -11.45 -4.74 24.73
CA GLY A 240 -11.24 -4.70 23.29
C GLY A 240 -12.13 -5.68 22.54
N THR A 241 -12.16 -6.93 23.00
CA THR A 241 -13.02 -8.00 22.47
C THR A 241 -14.50 -7.62 22.49
N LEU A 242 -15.04 -7.16 23.63
CA LEU A 242 -16.46 -6.83 23.77
C LEU A 242 -16.87 -5.53 23.07
N LEU A 243 -15.92 -4.61 22.85
CA LEU A 243 -16.13 -3.42 22.01
C LEU A 243 -16.27 -3.77 20.52
N GLY A 244 -15.68 -4.89 20.12
CA GLY A 244 -15.58 -5.38 18.76
C GLY A 244 -14.21 -5.10 18.16
N ASN A 245 -13.54 -6.17 17.74
CA ASN A 245 -12.24 -6.16 17.08
C ASN A 245 -12.24 -7.13 15.89
N ASP A 246 -11.06 -7.41 15.32
CA ASP A 246 -10.92 -8.30 14.17
C ASP A 246 -11.32 -9.77 14.45
N TYR A 247 -11.49 -10.15 15.72
CA TYR A 247 -11.76 -11.53 16.15
C TYR A 247 -13.19 -11.76 16.65
N LEU A 248 -13.89 -10.69 17.10
CA LEU A 248 -15.28 -10.76 17.54
C LEU A 248 -16.06 -9.55 17.01
N ASP A 249 -17.16 -9.80 16.28
CA ASP A 249 -18.05 -8.73 15.82
C ASP A 249 -18.76 -8.06 17.00
N GLY A 250 -18.37 -6.82 17.27
CA GLY A 250 -18.93 -6.02 18.35
C GLY A 250 -20.42 -5.74 18.23
N THR A 251 -21.05 -5.97 17.07
CA THR A 251 -22.51 -5.82 16.90
C THR A 251 -23.27 -6.81 17.79
N VAL A 252 -22.78 -8.04 17.88
CA VAL A 252 -23.37 -9.11 18.69
C VAL A 252 -23.32 -8.73 20.17
N CYS A 253 -22.15 -8.32 20.66
CA CYS A 253 -21.96 -7.89 22.05
C CYS A 253 -22.70 -6.58 22.36
N ARG A 254 -22.72 -5.62 21.42
CA ARG A 254 -23.34 -4.31 21.63
C ARG A 254 -24.82 -4.42 21.94
N LEU A 255 -25.57 -5.17 21.13
CA LEU A 255 -27.01 -5.34 21.33
C LEU A 255 -27.31 -5.99 22.68
N ALA A 256 -26.56 -7.03 23.03
CA ALA A 256 -26.75 -7.76 24.27
C ALA A 256 -26.43 -6.91 25.51
N ILE A 257 -25.30 -6.21 25.53
CA ILE A 257 -24.90 -5.34 26.64
C ILE A 257 -25.84 -4.14 26.77
N GLN A 258 -26.35 -3.58 25.66
CA GLN A 258 -27.32 -2.48 25.71
C GLN A 258 -28.66 -2.91 26.32
N GLU A 259 -29.18 -4.09 25.95
CA GLU A 259 -30.40 -4.63 26.55
C GLU A 259 -30.20 -5.01 28.02
N TRP A 260 -29.02 -5.54 28.37
CA TRP A 260 -28.64 -5.78 29.77
C TRP A 260 -28.61 -4.47 30.58
N TYR A 261 -27.98 -3.42 30.04
CA TYR A 261 -27.86 -2.12 30.69
C TYR A 261 -29.23 -1.44 30.87
N GLY A 262 -30.10 -1.53 29.85
CA GLY A 262 -31.45 -0.97 29.88
C GLY A 262 -32.38 -1.60 30.91
N LYS A 263 -32.09 -2.81 31.39
CA LYS A 263 -32.84 -3.50 32.46
C LYS A 263 -32.39 -3.09 33.87
N GLY A 264 -31.24 -2.41 34.03
CA GLY A 264 -30.57 -2.26 35.32
C GLY A 264 -30.50 -0.85 35.94
N ILE A 265 -30.66 0.25 35.19
CA ILE A 265 -30.42 1.61 35.74
C ILE A 265 -31.38 2.64 35.10
N GLN A 266 -32.01 3.50 35.92
CA GLN A 266 -32.86 4.60 35.44
C GLN A 266 -32.07 5.56 34.54
N SER A 267 -32.56 5.66 33.30
CA SER A 267 -32.34 6.67 32.26
C SER A 267 -31.57 7.94 32.68
N ALA A 268 -30.35 8.09 32.14
CA ALA A 268 -29.72 9.39 31.93
C ALA A 268 -29.32 9.52 30.46
N LYS A 269 -30.03 10.42 29.76
CA LYS A 269 -29.84 10.78 28.36
C LYS A 269 -28.44 11.37 28.13
N SER A 270 -27.49 10.53 27.74
CA SER A 270 -26.49 10.84 26.71
C SER A 270 -25.77 9.54 26.32
N GLN A 271 -25.41 9.39 25.05
CA GLN A 271 -24.47 8.36 24.57
C GLN A 271 -23.06 8.57 25.15
N ARG A 272 -22.89 8.80 26.45
CA ARG A 272 -21.59 9.03 27.06
C ARG A 272 -20.89 7.69 27.28
N GLU A 273 -20.25 7.31 26.18
CA GLU A 273 -19.03 6.51 26.06
C GLU A 273 -19.20 5.01 26.24
N TRP A 274 -19.52 4.36 25.13
CA TRP A 274 -19.61 2.91 24.98
C TRP A 274 -18.53 2.10 25.74
N PRO A 275 -17.23 2.46 25.73
CA PRO A 275 -16.22 1.79 26.56
C PRO A 275 -16.49 1.76 28.06
N LYS A 276 -17.08 2.81 28.65
CA LYS A 276 -17.42 2.83 30.07
C LYS A 276 -18.58 1.89 30.40
N ILE A 277 -19.54 1.75 29.49
CA ILE A 277 -20.67 0.82 29.63
C ILE A 277 -20.15 -0.62 29.62
N VAL A 278 -19.27 -0.95 28.67
CA VAL A 278 -18.65 -2.27 28.61
C VAL A 278 -17.81 -2.55 29.86
N ALA A 279 -17.07 -1.56 30.36
CA ALA A 279 -16.31 -1.70 31.62
C ALA A 279 -17.22 -1.95 32.85
N GLU A 280 -18.37 -1.25 32.93
CA GLU A 280 -19.36 -1.51 33.98
C GLU A 280 -19.94 -2.93 33.88
N PHE A 281 -20.25 -3.38 32.67
CA PHE A 281 -20.71 -4.74 32.42
C PHE A 281 -19.68 -5.79 32.88
N ILE A 282 -18.41 -5.62 32.57
CA ILE A 282 -17.34 -6.52 33.05
C ILE A 282 -17.26 -6.49 34.59
N ARG A 283 -17.29 -5.31 35.21
CA ARG A 283 -17.27 -5.20 36.69
C ARG A 283 -18.38 -5.99 37.35
N MET A 284 -19.61 -5.85 36.84
CA MET A 284 -20.78 -6.55 37.40
C MET A 284 -20.70 -8.08 37.23
N ASN A 285 -19.83 -8.58 36.34
CA ASN A 285 -19.63 -10.00 36.08
C ASN A 285 -18.22 -10.50 36.49
N SER A 286 -17.48 -9.72 37.27
CA SER A 286 -16.05 -9.97 37.57
C SER A 286 -15.78 -11.01 38.67
N GLN A 287 -16.81 -11.51 39.35
CA GLN A 287 -16.64 -12.44 40.48
C GLN A 287 -16.36 -13.87 40.01
N GLY A 288 -15.15 -14.38 40.26
CA GLY A 288 -14.76 -15.73 39.85
C GLY A 288 -14.36 -15.80 38.38
N ASP A 289 -14.92 -16.76 37.63
CA ASP A 289 -14.63 -16.96 36.21
C ASP A 289 -15.33 -15.89 35.36
N VAL A 290 -14.61 -14.79 35.10
CA VAL A 290 -15.14 -13.60 34.42
C VAL A 290 -15.67 -13.94 33.03
N ILE A 291 -14.97 -14.79 32.27
CA ILE A 291 -15.35 -15.13 30.90
C ILE A 291 -16.68 -15.88 30.92
N LYS A 292 -16.81 -16.93 31.75
CA LYS A 292 -18.07 -17.67 31.87
C LYS A 292 -19.22 -16.82 32.38
N ASN A 293 -18.96 -15.86 33.27
CA ASN A 293 -20.00 -14.96 33.76
C ASN A 293 -20.46 -14.01 32.65
N VAL A 294 -19.53 -13.44 31.90
CA VAL A 294 -19.81 -12.58 30.75
C VAL A 294 -20.61 -13.33 29.70
N THR A 295 -20.21 -14.54 29.31
CA THR A 295 -20.94 -15.33 28.30
C THR A 295 -22.33 -15.73 28.77
N ARG A 296 -22.49 -16.17 30.03
CA ARG A 296 -23.80 -16.46 30.63
C ARG A 296 -24.71 -15.23 30.66
N ALA A 297 -24.18 -14.04 30.90
CA ALA A 297 -24.97 -12.80 30.89
C ALA A 297 -25.39 -12.36 29.47
N LEU A 298 -24.57 -12.63 28.45
CA LEU A 298 -24.85 -12.25 27.06
C LEU A 298 -25.76 -13.27 26.34
N MET A 299 -25.58 -14.57 26.59
CA MET A 299 -26.14 -15.65 25.78
C MET A 299 -27.68 -15.61 25.64
N PRO A 300 -28.47 -15.42 26.71
CA PRO A 300 -29.93 -15.41 26.58
C PRO A 300 -30.44 -14.29 25.66
N ILE A 301 -29.70 -13.18 25.59
CA ILE A 301 -30.05 -12.04 24.72
C ILE A 301 -29.61 -12.33 23.29
N ILE A 302 -28.41 -12.89 23.09
CA ILE A 302 -27.91 -13.27 21.77
C ILE A 302 -28.82 -14.30 21.10
N GLN A 303 -29.18 -15.39 21.80
CA GLN A 303 -30.07 -16.43 21.28
C GLN A 303 -31.44 -15.86 20.86
N LYS A 304 -32.00 -14.97 21.69
CA LYS A 304 -33.26 -14.27 21.40
C LYS A 304 -33.17 -13.43 20.12
N HIS A 305 -32.10 -12.65 19.93
CA HIS A 305 -31.94 -11.79 18.74
C HIS A 305 -31.63 -12.59 17.48
N GLN A 306 -30.83 -13.65 17.60
CA GLN A 306 -30.48 -14.52 16.46
C GLN A 306 -31.58 -15.53 16.11
N LYS A 307 -32.62 -15.66 16.96
CA LYS A 307 -33.67 -16.69 16.84
C LYS A 307 -33.08 -18.10 16.68
N ARG A 308 -31.95 -18.33 17.35
CA ARG A 308 -31.22 -19.60 17.41
C ARG A 308 -31.08 -19.97 18.87
N ASP A 309 -31.69 -21.07 19.27
CA ASP A 309 -31.61 -21.62 20.63
C ASP A 309 -30.76 -22.89 20.57
N ASP A 310 -29.45 -22.68 20.63
CA ASP A 310 -28.44 -23.72 20.50
C ASP A 310 -27.49 -23.64 21.71
N PRO A 311 -27.38 -24.71 22.51
CA PRO A 311 -26.52 -24.73 23.69
C PRO A 311 -25.03 -24.58 23.35
N ASP A 312 -24.60 -24.95 22.14
CA ASP A 312 -23.19 -24.88 21.73
C ASP A 312 -22.73 -23.42 21.48
N MET A 313 -23.67 -22.49 21.27
CA MET A 313 -23.35 -21.06 21.06
C MET A 313 -22.60 -20.44 22.24
N ILE A 314 -22.84 -20.90 23.46
CA ILE A 314 -22.11 -20.37 24.63
C ILE A 314 -20.64 -20.79 24.60
N ILE A 315 -20.36 -22.02 24.16
CA ILE A 315 -19.01 -22.54 24.00
C ILE A 315 -18.32 -21.79 22.85
N GLU A 316 -19.00 -21.63 21.71
CA GLU A 316 -18.48 -20.85 20.57
C GLU A 316 -18.11 -19.41 20.97
N LEU A 317 -18.96 -18.76 21.78
CA LEU A 317 -18.70 -17.40 22.26
C LEU A 317 -17.55 -17.35 23.27
N GLU A 318 -17.47 -18.30 24.20
CA GLU A 318 -16.36 -18.43 25.15
C GLU A 318 -15.04 -18.61 24.41
N ASP A 319 -15.00 -19.50 23.41
CA ASP A 319 -13.82 -19.76 22.59
C ASP A 319 -13.43 -18.52 21.77
N CYS A 320 -14.39 -17.82 21.15
CA CYS A 320 -14.10 -16.56 20.46
C CYS A 320 -13.50 -15.51 21.39
N ILE A 321 -14.04 -15.37 22.62
CA ILE A 321 -13.52 -14.41 23.61
C ILE A 321 -12.12 -14.81 24.08
N ASN A 322 -11.91 -16.08 24.44
CA ASN A 322 -10.61 -16.61 24.85
C ASN A 322 -9.55 -16.39 23.77
N ASN A 323 -9.85 -16.79 22.53
CA ASN A 323 -8.97 -16.63 21.39
C ASN A 323 -8.64 -15.16 21.15
N SER A 324 -9.64 -14.27 21.23
CA SER A 324 -9.44 -12.82 21.08
C SER A 324 -8.50 -12.25 22.16
N ILE A 325 -8.70 -12.60 23.43
CA ILE A 325 -7.85 -12.15 24.55
C ILE A 325 -6.40 -12.60 24.35
N GLN A 326 -6.19 -13.86 23.95
CA GLN A 326 -4.85 -14.43 23.75
C GLN A 326 -4.05 -13.77 22.63
N ARG A 327 -4.70 -13.05 21.70
CA ARG A 327 -4.01 -12.25 20.67
C ARG A 327 -3.30 -11.03 21.26
N TYR A 328 -3.85 -10.46 22.34
CA TYR A 328 -3.27 -9.30 23.04
C TYR A 328 -2.41 -9.69 24.24
N ASP A 329 -2.77 -10.77 24.93
CA ASP A 329 -2.08 -11.27 26.11
C ASP A 329 -2.12 -12.80 26.17
N GLN A 330 -1.06 -13.43 25.65
CA GLN A 330 -0.91 -14.90 25.62
C GLN A 330 -0.90 -15.53 27.02
N ASN A 331 -0.53 -14.76 28.05
CA ASN A 331 -0.46 -15.24 29.44
C ASN A 331 -1.56 -14.61 30.31
N SER A 332 -2.68 -14.20 29.70
CA SER A 332 -3.75 -13.51 30.40
C SER A 332 -4.25 -14.30 31.60
N PRO A 333 -4.43 -13.64 32.77
CA PRO A 333 -5.00 -14.29 33.95
C PRO A 333 -6.48 -14.66 33.78
N LEU A 334 -7.14 -14.19 32.71
CA LEU A 334 -8.55 -14.46 32.45
C LEU A 334 -8.79 -15.80 31.75
N VAL A 335 -7.78 -16.33 31.07
CA VAL A 335 -7.93 -17.51 30.21
C VAL A 335 -7.51 -18.75 30.98
N ASN A 336 -8.41 -19.73 31.06
CA ASN A 336 -8.14 -21.00 31.73
C ASN A 336 -7.27 -21.88 30.83
N LYS A 337 -6.11 -22.35 31.32
CA LYS A 337 -5.14 -23.10 30.49
C LYS A 337 -5.66 -24.45 30.00
N ASP A 338 -6.73 -24.96 30.62
CA ASP A 338 -7.33 -26.26 30.30
C ASP A 338 -8.29 -26.22 29.09
N SER A 339 -8.68 -25.04 28.58
CA SER A 339 -9.62 -24.90 27.45
C SER A 339 -8.97 -24.64 26.08
N CYS A 340 -7.64 -24.65 25.97
CA CYS A 340 -6.96 -24.33 24.72
C CYS A 340 -6.62 -25.59 23.88
N LEU A 341 -7.60 -26.07 23.10
CA LEU A 341 -7.36 -26.67 21.79
C LEU A 341 -7.77 -25.61 20.78
N THR A 342 -6.85 -24.81 20.24
CA THR A 342 -6.11 -25.21 19.07
C THR A 342 -4.85 -24.35 19.02
N ASN A 343 -3.71 -24.95 19.36
CA ASN A 343 -2.48 -24.50 18.74
C ASN A 343 -2.69 -24.71 17.24
N ALA A 344 -3.05 -23.65 16.51
CA ALA A 344 -2.77 -23.57 15.10
C ALA A 344 -1.26 -23.62 14.99
N THR A 345 -0.71 -24.84 15.05
CA THR A 345 0.64 -25.14 14.65
C THR A 345 0.73 -24.70 13.21
N CYS A 346 1.20 -23.46 12.99
CA CYS A 346 1.85 -23.11 11.75
C CYS A 346 2.91 -24.18 11.56
N LYS A 347 2.66 -25.09 10.61
CA LYS A 347 3.66 -26.06 10.19
C LYS A 347 4.85 -25.22 9.75
N LYS A 348 5.87 -25.10 10.62
CA LYS A 348 7.13 -24.45 10.30
C LYS A 348 7.76 -25.22 9.16
N HIS A 349 7.50 -24.81 7.93
CA HIS A 349 8.23 -25.31 6.78
C HIS A 349 9.62 -24.70 6.88
N HIS A 350 10.59 -25.55 7.21
CA HIS A 350 12.00 -25.21 7.22
C HIS A 350 12.46 -24.91 5.79
N ILE A 351 12.27 -23.66 5.36
CA ILE A 351 12.99 -23.11 4.22
C ILE A 351 14.26 -22.46 4.78
N LYS A 352 15.41 -23.11 4.60
CA LYS A 352 16.72 -22.44 4.68
C LYS A 352 16.89 -21.66 3.37
N PRO A 353 17.23 -20.35 3.37
CA PRO A 353 17.95 -19.63 4.42
C PRO A 353 17.12 -18.52 5.09
N ALA A 354 17.08 -18.53 6.43
CA ALA A 354 16.40 -17.52 7.26
C ALA A 354 16.86 -16.08 6.99
N GLN A 355 18.06 -15.88 6.44
CA GLN A 355 18.61 -14.55 6.12
C GLN A 355 18.06 -13.94 4.82
N GLN A 356 17.56 -14.74 3.87
CA GLN A 356 16.97 -14.20 2.63
C GLN A 356 15.51 -13.76 2.83
N LYS A 357 14.77 -14.41 3.74
CA LYS A 357 13.37 -14.06 4.05
C LYS A 357 13.22 -12.65 4.61
N GLU A 358 14.18 -12.16 5.42
CA GLU A 358 14.13 -10.80 5.97
C GLU A 358 14.28 -9.70 4.89
N ALA A 359 14.85 -10.05 3.72
CA ALA A 359 15.04 -9.14 2.59
C ALA A 359 13.89 -9.16 1.57
N TRP A 360 13.03 -10.18 1.59
CA TRP A 360 11.98 -10.35 0.58
C TRP A 360 10.80 -9.41 0.78
N SER A 361 10.13 -9.10 -0.32
CA SER A 361 8.85 -8.39 -0.31
C SER A 361 7.77 -9.24 0.34
N ARG A 362 6.84 -8.58 1.05
CA ARG A 362 5.67 -9.21 1.69
C ARG A 362 4.90 -10.13 0.73
N GLN A 363 4.76 -9.73 -0.52
CA GLN A 363 4.04 -10.50 -1.52
C GLN A 363 4.65 -11.88 -1.77
N LEU A 364 5.98 -12.03 -1.64
CA LEU A 364 6.64 -13.33 -1.75
C LEU A 364 6.33 -14.23 -0.57
N MET A 365 6.14 -13.64 0.62
CA MET A 365 5.72 -14.37 1.81
C MET A 365 4.28 -14.88 1.68
N ASP A 366 3.36 -14.05 1.16
CA ASP A 366 1.98 -14.49 0.85
C ASP A 366 1.95 -15.65 -0.17
N VAL A 367 2.82 -15.60 -1.18
CA VAL A 367 2.93 -16.67 -2.18
C VAL A 367 3.45 -17.96 -1.54
N LEU A 368 4.48 -17.89 -0.70
CA LEU A 368 5.07 -19.06 -0.06
C LEU A 368 4.19 -19.70 1.01
N GLU A 369 3.69 -18.88 1.93
CA GLU A 369 3.03 -19.36 3.15
C GLU A 369 1.52 -19.56 2.92
N ASN A 370 0.87 -18.65 2.18
CA ASN A 370 -0.57 -18.70 1.93
C ASN A 370 -0.94 -19.27 0.57
N GLN A 371 0.02 -19.45 -0.34
CA GLN A 371 -0.26 -19.84 -1.73
C GLN A 371 -1.26 -18.90 -2.43
N THR A 372 -1.19 -17.60 -2.12
CA THR A 372 -2.04 -16.57 -2.73
C THR A 372 -1.22 -15.40 -3.25
N PHE A 373 -1.75 -14.71 -4.25
CA PHE A 373 -1.22 -13.43 -4.72
C PHE A 373 -2.35 -12.43 -4.89
N TRP A 374 -2.28 -11.32 -4.16
CA TRP A 374 -3.30 -10.27 -4.23
C TRP A 374 -2.77 -9.12 -5.06
N THR A 375 -3.41 -8.87 -6.19
CA THR A 375 -3.04 -7.74 -7.05
C THR A 375 -3.47 -6.43 -6.40
N SER A 376 -2.58 -5.43 -6.36
CA SER A 376 -2.94 -4.13 -5.78
C SER A 376 -4.00 -3.45 -6.64
N ILE A 377 -5.05 -2.94 -6.02
CA ILE A 377 -6.08 -2.18 -6.71
C ILE A 377 -5.73 -0.70 -6.70
N PHE A 378 -5.47 -0.15 -7.88
CA PHE A 378 -5.17 1.27 -8.08
C PHE A 378 -5.98 1.82 -9.26
N LEU A 379 -5.81 3.10 -9.60
CA LEU A 379 -6.49 3.72 -10.73
C LEU A 379 -6.12 3.05 -12.06
N GLU A 380 -7.12 2.48 -12.71
CA GLU A 380 -7.03 1.86 -14.03
C GLU A 380 -8.39 1.96 -14.74
N ASP A 381 -8.41 1.83 -16.07
CA ASP A 381 -9.68 1.73 -16.79
C ASP A 381 -10.40 0.42 -16.48
N VAL A 382 -11.41 0.49 -15.60
CA VAL A 382 -12.18 -0.67 -15.14
C VAL A 382 -13.00 -1.35 -16.26
N GLN A 383 -13.18 -0.68 -17.40
CA GLN A 383 -13.83 -1.27 -18.59
C GLN A 383 -12.88 -2.15 -19.40
N ARG A 384 -11.56 -2.03 -19.17
CA ARG A 384 -10.53 -2.90 -19.76
C ARG A 384 -10.22 -4.07 -18.84
N LYS A 385 -9.48 -5.05 -19.38
CA LYS A 385 -8.83 -6.11 -18.59
C LYS A 385 -7.98 -5.49 -17.48
N SER A 386 -7.77 -6.22 -16.38
CA SER A 386 -6.91 -5.73 -15.30
C SER A 386 -5.54 -5.30 -15.82
N SER A 387 -5.05 -4.16 -15.33
CA SER A 387 -3.69 -3.69 -15.55
C SER A 387 -2.63 -4.72 -15.15
N TRP A 388 -2.95 -5.64 -14.23
CA TRP A 388 -2.09 -6.75 -13.82
C TRP A 388 -2.05 -7.92 -14.81
N ALA A 389 -2.98 -7.99 -15.78
CA ALA A 389 -2.98 -9.05 -16.78
C ALA A 389 -1.69 -9.06 -17.61
N ILE A 390 -1.12 -7.88 -17.87
CA ILE A 390 0.10 -7.74 -18.67
C ILE A 390 1.31 -8.44 -18.03
N SER A 391 1.44 -8.40 -16.70
CA SER A 391 2.60 -8.93 -15.98
C SER A 391 2.41 -10.35 -15.45
N GLN A 392 1.33 -11.02 -15.86
CA GLN A 392 0.98 -12.37 -15.41
C GLN A 392 2.09 -13.39 -15.67
N ALA A 393 2.74 -13.34 -16.84
CA ALA A 393 3.80 -14.30 -17.17
C ALA A 393 5.02 -14.16 -16.24
N LEU A 394 5.39 -12.93 -15.85
CA LEU A 394 6.46 -12.71 -14.86
C LEU A 394 6.08 -13.28 -13.50
N ARG A 395 4.83 -13.11 -13.07
CA ARG A 395 4.35 -13.68 -11.80
C ARG A 395 4.29 -15.19 -11.81
N GLN A 396 3.89 -15.81 -12.93
CA GLN A 396 3.93 -17.27 -13.05
C GLN A 396 5.35 -17.82 -12.89
N GLU A 397 6.38 -17.11 -13.35
CA GLU A 397 7.77 -17.51 -13.11
C GLU A 397 8.17 -17.39 -11.63
N VAL A 398 7.64 -16.38 -10.93
CA VAL A 398 7.75 -16.29 -9.47
C VAL A 398 7.14 -17.53 -8.81
N TYR A 399 5.92 -17.92 -9.20
CA TYR A 399 5.23 -19.09 -8.64
C TYR A 399 5.98 -20.39 -8.93
N ASN A 400 6.42 -20.59 -10.17
CA ASN A 400 7.15 -21.78 -10.57
C ASN A 400 8.45 -21.93 -9.78
N HIS A 401 9.18 -20.83 -9.53
CA HIS A 401 10.41 -20.87 -8.75
C HIS A 401 10.15 -21.19 -7.27
N LEU A 402 9.09 -20.62 -6.70
CA LEU A 402 8.75 -20.82 -5.29
C LEU A 402 7.96 -22.12 -5.04
N GLY A 403 7.37 -22.70 -6.08
CA GLY A 403 6.48 -23.87 -6.02
C GLY A 403 7.14 -25.12 -5.43
N GLU A 404 8.45 -25.29 -5.60
CA GLU A 404 9.21 -26.39 -4.99
C GLU A 404 9.17 -26.37 -3.45
N TYR A 405 8.87 -25.21 -2.85
CA TYR A 405 8.78 -25.01 -1.41
C TYR A 405 7.33 -25.01 -0.88
N MET A 406 6.34 -25.08 -1.77
CA MET A 406 4.91 -25.00 -1.42
C MET A 406 4.29 -26.38 -1.24
N HIS A 407 3.25 -26.46 -0.42
CA HIS A 407 2.53 -27.71 -0.17
C HIS A 407 1.63 -28.15 -1.34
N GLU A 408 0.84 -27.24 -1.91
CA GLU A 408 -0.17 -27.61 -2.92
C GLU A 408 0.26 -27.29 -4.35
N GLN A 409 1.45 -26.69 -4.56
CA GLN A 409 1.97 -26.30 -5.89
C GLN A 409 0.92 -25.59 -6.77
N GLN A 410 -0.02 -24.89 -6.13
CA GLN A 410 -1.10 -24.13 -6.75
C GLN A 410 -1.10 -22.74 -6.11
N ILE A 411 -1.39 -21.71 -6.89
CA ILE A 411 -1.51 -20.33 -6.43
C ILE A 411 -2.88 -19.78 -6.79
N ILE A 412 -3.54 -19.14 -5.83
CA ILE A 412 -4.76 -18.37 -6.08
C ILE A 412 -4.40 -16.89 -6.22
N GLU A 413 -4.54 -16.34 -7.43
CA GLU A 413 -4.47 -14.90 -7.67
C GLU A 413 -5.83 -14.24 -7.42
N TYR A 414 -5.86 -13.17 -6.64
CA TYR A 414 -7.01 -12.29 -6.53
C TYR A 414 -6.81 -11.08 -7.45
N VAL A 415 -7.58 -11.03 -8.54
CA VAL A 415 -7.48 -10.02 -9.58
C VAL A 415 -8.83 -9.35 -9.82
N ARG A 416 -8.80 -8.09 -10.24
CA ARG A 416 -10.02 -7.38 -10.65
C ARG A 416 -10.53 -7.92 -11.98
N GLU A 417 -11.80 -8.31 -12.02
CA GLU A 417 -12.59 -8.51 -13.24
C GLU A 417 -13.71 -7.47 -13.25
N LYS A 418 -13.66 -6.51 -14.18
CA LYS A 418 -14.57 -5.36 -14.21
C LYS A 418 -14.60 -4.62 -12.86
N GLN A 419 -15.69 -4.71 -12.10
CA GLN A 419 -15.86 -4.09 -10.78
C GLN A 419 -15.90 -5.12 -9.64
N HIS A 420 -15.47 -6.36 -9.91
CA HIS A 420 -15.45 -7.45 -8.95
C HIS A 420 -14.01 -7.93 -8.72
N LEU A 421 -13.81 -8.58 -7.57
CA LEU A 421 -12.57 -9.27 -7.25
C LEU A 421 -12.80 -10.75 -7.50
N GLU A 422 -12.00 -11.35 -8.37
CA GLU A 422 -12.12 -12.74 -8.78
C GLU A 422 -10.87 -13.53 -8.36
N PRO A 423 -11.03 -14.72 -7.76
CA PRO A 423 -9.94 -15.66 -7.54
C PRO A 423 -9.67 -16.48 -8.81
N ILE A 424 -8.40 -16.58 -9.22
CA ILE A 424 -7.95 -17.38 -10.36
C ILE A 424 -6.86 -18.34 -9.90
N SER A 425 -7.03 -19.63 -10.16
CA SER A 425 -6.04 -20.64 -9.78
C SER A 425 -4.99 -20.87 -10.87
N PHE A 426 -3.73 -21.02 -10.46
CA PHE A 426 -2.60 -21.37 -11.31
C PHE A 426 -1.83 -22.55 -10.75
N ALA A 427 -1.61 -23.56 -11.59
CA ALA A 427 -0.69 -24.65 -11.29
C ALA A 427 0.76 -24.19 -11.48
N CYS A 428 1.58 -24.41 -10.46
CA CYS A 428 3.03 -24.25 -10.58
C CYS A 428 3.57 -25.31 -11.54
N LYS A 429 4.51 -24.91 -12.38
CA LYS A 429 5.24 -25.78 -13.30
C LYS A 429 6.61 -26.08 -12.72
N GLU A 430 7.16 -27.25 -13.02
CA GLU A 430 8.53 -27.60 -12.67
C GLU A 430 9.50 -26.54 -13.21
N SER A 431 10.33 -26.01 -12.31
CA SER A 431 11.37 -25.06 -12.63
C SER A 431 12.65 -25.83 -12.94
N ASN A 432 13.21 -25.69 -14.14
CA ASN A 432 14.53 -26.24 -14.41
C ASN A 432 15.56 -25.49 -13.57
N LYS A 433 16.53 -26.20 -12.96
CA LYS A 433 17.66 -25.57 -12.24
C LYS A 433 18.30 -24.50 -13.13
N ILE A 434 18.13 -23.24 -12.73
CA ILE A 434 18.58 -22.09 -13.49
C ILE A 434 20.09 -21.94 -13.25
N GLN A 435 20.90 -22.25 -14.25
CA GLN A 435 22.37 -22.07 -14.17
C GLN A 435 22.76 -20.59 -14.27
N ASP A 436 22.11 -19.83 -15.17
CA ASP A 436 22.34 -18.39 -15.35
C ASP A 436 21.04 -17.61 -15.10
N LYS A 437 20.96 -17.02 -13.91
CA LYS A 437 19.77 -16.32 -13.42
C LYS A 437 19.56 -14.97 -14.11
N GLU A 438 20.64 -14.26 -14.42
CA GLU A 438 20.56 -12.96 -15.09
C GLU A 438 20.13 -13.14 -16.54
N SER A 439 20.73 -14.08 -17.28
CA SER A 439 20.30 -14.38 -18.65
C SER A 439 18.84 -14.85 -18.70
N ARG A 440 18.39 -15.63 -17.70
CA ARG A 440 16.97 -16.00 -17.59
C ARG A 440 16.09 -14.79 -17.36
N PHE A 441 16.47 -13.88 -16.46
CA PHE A 441 15.75 -12.63 -16.19
C PHE A 441 15.59 -11.79 -17.46
N ILE A 442 16.69 -11.56 -18.20
CA ILE A 442 16.72 -10.81 -19.46
C ILE A 442 15.81 -11.48 -20.51
N LYS A 443 15.86 -12.81 -20.64
CA LYS A 443 15.01 -13.57 -21.56
C LYS A 443 13.52 -13.48 -21.22
N LEU A 444 13.16 -13.50 -19.94
CA LEU A 444 11.76 -13.34 -19.51
C LEU A 444 11.20 -11.96 -19.90
N HIS A 445 12.07 -10.95 -19.97
CA HIS A 445 11.77 -9.60 -20.47
C HIS A 445 11.95 -9.44 -21.99
N LYS A 446 12.04 -10.54 -22.75
CA LYS A 446 12.14 -10.55 -24.23
C LYS A 446 13.33 -9.74 -24.75
N SER A 447 14.45 -9.90 -24.06
CA SER A 447 15.66 -9.09 -24.27
C SER A 447 16.92 -9.93 -24.47
N GLU A 448 16.80 -11.22 -24.81
CA GLU A 448 17.90 -12.17 -24.94
C GLU A 448 18.98 -11.80 -25.98
N LYS A 449 18.67 -10.87 -26.91
CA LYS A 449 19.60 -10.36 -27.93
C LYS A 449 20.26 -9.02 -27.54
N LEU A 450 20.01 -8.54 -26.32
CA LEU A 450 20.56 -7.27 -25.83
C LEU A 450 21.71 -7.50 -24.85
N GLN A 451 22.74 -6.67 -25.00
CA GLN A 451 23.79 -6.50 -24.00
C GLN A 451 23.37 -5.30 -23.13
N VAL A 452 22.91 -5.58 -21.91
CA VAL A 452 22.34 -4.58 -20.97
C VAL A 452 23.03 -4.56 -19.62
N SER A 453 23.92 -5.53 -19.32
CA SER A 453 24.58 -5.69 -18.02
C SER A 453 25.41 -4.48 -17.58
N ASP A 454 25.98 -3.72 -18.53
CA ASP A 454 26.85 -2.58 -18.24
C ASP A 454 26.09 -1.25 -17.99
N MET A 455 24.77 -1.30 -17.86
CA MET A 455 23.94 -0.12 -17.67
C MET A 455 23.67 0.20 -16.20
N ASP A 456 23.38 1.47 -15.91
CA ASP A 456 22.79 1.85 -14.63
C ASP A 456 21.52 1.04 -14.36
N SER A 457 21.33 0.63 -13.10
CA SER A 457 20.22 -0.23 -12.69
C SER A 457 18.85 0.32 -13.09
N GLY A 458 18.64 1.65 -12.98
CA GLY A 458 17.39 2.27 -13.36
C GLY A 458 17.11 2.17 -14.87
N VAL A 459 18.14 2.42 -15.68
CA VAL A 459 18.04 2.35 -17.15
C VAL A 459 17.88 0.89 -17.61
N TYR A 460 18.60 -0.05 -16.97
CA TYR A 460 18.46 -1.49 -17.18
C TYR A 460 17.01 -1.94 -16.99
N HIS A 461 16.40 -1.64 -15.84
CA HIS A 461 15.03 -2.03 -15.53
C HIS A 461 14.01 -1.31 -16.42
N LEU A 462 14.21 -0.03 -16.76
CA LEU A 462 13.37 0.66 -17.75
C LEU A 462 13.35 -0.08 -19.09
N ILE A 463 14.52 -0.43 -19.63
CA ILE A 463 14.62 -1.13 -20.93
C ILE A 463 13.89 -2.46 -20.86
N LEU A 464 14.17 -3.28 -19.85
CA LEU A 464 13.57 -4.61 -19.71
C LEU A 464 12.05 -4.56 -19.54
N CYS A 465 11.55 -3.73 -18.61
CA CYS A 465 10.11 -3.63 -18.36
C CYS A 465 9.35 -3.08 -19.58
N LEU A 466 9.90 -2.07 -20.28
CA LEU A 466 9.23 -1.49 -21.44
C LEU A 466 9.25 -2.43 -22.65
N ARG A 467 10.34 -3.17 -22.86
CA ARG A 467 10.41 -4.23 -23.89
C ARG A 467 9.41 -5.34 -23.63
N TYR A 468 9.30 -5.79 -22.37
CA TYR A 468 8.27 -6.73 -21.96
C TYR A 468 6.86 -6.20 -22.30
N MET A 469 6.56 -4.94 -21.96
CA MET A 469 5.27 -4.33 -22.29
C MET A 469 5.01 -4.28 -23.80
N ILE A 470 5.98 -3.87 -24.63
CA ILE A 470 5.83 -3.80 -26.09
C ILE A 470 5.41 -5.18 -26.63
N TYR A 471 6.11 -6.23 -26.22
CA TYR A 471 5.80 -7.59 -26.66
C TYR A 471 4.38 -8.00 -26.22
N TYR A 472 4.04 -7.91 -24.93
CA TYR A 472 2.75 -8.43 -24.44
C TYR A 472 1.55 -7.57 -24.86
N CYS A 473 1.71 -6.26 -25.03
CA CYS A 473 0.67 -5.39 -25.59
C CYS A 473 0.38 -5.73 -27.06
N ALA A 474 1.40 -5.99 -27.87
CA ALA A 474 1.23 -6.35 -29.28
C ALA A 474 0.51 -7.69 -29.48
N HIS A 475 0.59 -8.60 -28.50
CA HIS A 475 -0.03 -9.93 -28.54
C HIS A 475 -1.35 -10.03 -27.74
N SER A 476 -1.90 -8.90 -27.24
CA SER A 476 -3.17 -8.86 -26.50
C SER A 476 -4.35 -8.52 -27.42
N THR A 477 -4.50 -7.24 -27.76
CA THR A 477 -5.52 -6.70 -28.68
C THR A 477 -4.92 -5.51 -29.42
N GLU A 478 -5.44 -5.16 -30.61
CA GLU A 478 -4.97 -3.98 -31.34
C GLU A 478 -5.12 -2.68 -30.52
N GLU A 479 -6.13 -2.58 -29.66
CA GLU A 479 -6.34 -1.42 -28.77
C GLU A 479 -5.33 -1.30 -27.63
N ASP A 480 -4.60 -2.38 -27.32
CA ASP A 480 -3.58 -2.41 -26.28
C ASP A 480 -2.18 -2.11 -26.82
N GLN A 481 -1.96 -2.31 -28.13
CA GLN A 481 -0.68 -2.10 -28.79
C GLN A 481 -0.10 -0.72 -28.44
N LEU A 482 1.16 -0.70 -27.99
CA LEU A 482 1.83 0.54 -27.63
C LEU A 482 2.13 1.37 -28.87
N LYS A 483 1.80 2.65 -28.79
CA LYS A 483 2.09 3.61 -29.85
C LYS A 483 3.52 4.13 -29.72
N ASN A 484 4.16 4.43 -30.84
CA ASN A 484 5.53 4.94 -30.82
C ASN A 484 5.70 6.23 -29.98
N HIS A 485 4.68 7.09 -29.94
CA HIS A 485 4.68 8.28 -29.06
C HIS A 485 4.47 7.95 -27.57
N GLU A 486 3.73 6.88 -27.23
CA GLU A 486 3.58 6.41 -25.85
C GLU A 486 4.95 5.90 -25.35
N ILE A 487 5.68 5.15 -26.17
CA ILE A 487 7.03 4.64 -25.86
C ILE A 487 8.01 5.79 -25.61
N ILE A 488 8.05 6.79 -26.49
CA ILE A 488 8.90 7.99 -26.28
C ILE A 488 8.50 8.69 -24.98
N GLY A 489 7.20 8.87 -24.73
CA GLY A 489 6.71 9.50 -23.51
C GLY A 489 7.15 8.78 -22.24
N ILE A 490 7.02 7.44 -22.21
CA ILE A 490 7.46 6.60 -21.07
C ILE A 490 8.97 6.73 -20.85
N ILE A 491 9.78 6.62 -21.91
CA ILE A 491 11.24 6.72 -21.81
C ILE A 491 11.66 8.07 -21.25
N VAL A 492 11.13 9.18 -21.80
CA VAL A 492 11.50 10.53 -21.33
C VAL A 492 11.05 10.73 -19.88
N ALA A 493 9.83 10.31 -19.54
CA ALA A 493 9.31 10.42 -18.17
C ALA A 493 10.17 9.65 -17.15
N THR A 494 10.54 8.41 -17.46
CA THR A 494 11.35 7.58 -16.56
C THR A 494 12.79 8.07 -16.50
N LEU A 495 13.44 8.39 -17.63
CA LEU A 495 14.81 8.93 -17.62
C LEU A 495 14.89 10.25 -16.87
N ARG A 496 13.87 11.10 -17.00
CA ARG A 496 13.76 12.34 -16.22
C ARG A 496 13.65 12.07 -14.72
N SER A 497 12.90 11.04 -14.33
CA SER A 497 12.75 10.63 -12.94
C SER A 497 14.03 9.99 -12.36
N LEU A 498 14.78 9.27 -13.21
CA LEU A 498 16.09 8.67 -12.91
C LEU A 498 17.25 9.68 -12.93
N ALA A 499 17.08 10.85 -13.52
CA ALA A 499 18.15 11.84 -13.69
C ALA A 499 19.00 12.09 -12.44
N PRO A 500 18.43 12.24 -11.22
CA PRO A 500 19.23 12.43 -10.01
C PRO A 500 20.12 11.24 -9.66
N THR A 501 19.67 10.00 -9.93
CA THR A 501 20.46 8.79 -9.66
C THR A 501 21.57 8.60 -10.69
N LEU A 502 21.42 9.22 -11.85
CA LEU A 502 22.37 9.18 -12.97
C LEU A 502 23.37 10.35 -12.94
N GLY A 503 23.30 11.23 -11.94
CA GLY A 503 24.19 12.38 -11.80
C GLY A 503 23.86 13.57 -12.71
N PHE A 504 22.64 13.65 -13.24
CA PHE A 504 22.19 14.81 -14.00
C PHE A 504 21.49 15.83 -13.11
N ASP A 505 21.87 17.10 -13.27
CA ASP A 505 21.21 18.23 -12.63
C ASP A 505 19.94 18.66 -13.39
N GLU A 506 19.08 19.42 -12.70
CA GLU A 506 17.80 19.92 -13.22
C GLU A 506 17.93 20.72 -14.54
N HIS A 507 19.07 21.38 -14.76
CA HIS A 507 19.34 22.16 -15.97
C HIS A 507 19.88 21.33 -17.15
N GLN A 508 20.18 20.05 -16.94
CA GLN A 508 20.74 19.14 -17.94
C GLN A 508 19.69 18.20 -18.53
N VAL A 509 18.44 18.29 -18.07
CA VAL A 509 17.36 17.34 -18.34
C VAL A 509 16.11 18.04 -18.85
N PRO A 510 15.19 17.31 -19.51
CA PRO A 510 14.02 17.93 -20.10
C PRO A 510 13.17 18.61 -19.03
N LYS A 511 12.76 19.85 -19.29
CA LYS A 511 11.85 20.59 -18.41
C LYS A 511 10.43 20.05 -18.50
N THR A 512 9.72 20.12 -17.38
CA THR A 512 8.28 19.90 -17.28
C THR A 512 7.59 21.23 -17.06
N SER A 513 6.42 21.47 -17.68
CA SER A 513 5.64 22.66 -17.36
C SER A 513 4.91 22.48 -16.03
N THR A 514 4.61 23.58 -15.37
CA THR A 514 3.72 23.63 -14.19
C THR A 514 2.24 23.68 -14.61
N GLU A 515 1.93 23.44 -15.89
CA GLU A 515 0.55 23.48 -16.37
C GLU A 515 -0.26 22.31 -15.83
N THR A 516 -1.54 22.57 -15.63
CA THR A 516 -2.46 21.58 -15.10
C THR A 516 -2.65 20.40 -16.07
N LEU A 517 -2.33 19.19 -15.62
CA LEU A 517 -2.42 17.96 -16.41
C LEU A 517 -3.81 17.34 -16.36
N VAL A 518 -4.43 17.16 -17.53
CA VAL A 518 -5.72 16.50 -17.66
C VAL A 518 -5.53 14.98 -17.68
N LEU A 519 -6.29 14.27 -16.84
CA LEU A 519 -6.26 12.83 -16.77
C LEU A 519 -7.02 12.20 -17.95
N LYS A 520 -6.37 11.24 -18.62
CA LYS A 520 -6.94 10.45 -19.72
C LYS A 520 -6.97 8.97 -19.34
N LYS A 521 -8.08 8.28 -19.64
CA LYS A 521 -8.26 6.85 -19.29
C LYS A 521 -7.12 5.95 -19.77
N ARG A 522 -6.66 6.14 -21.03
CA ARG A 522 -5.53 5.38 -21.60
C ARG A 522 -4.24 5.61 -20.82
N THR A 523 -3.92 6.86 -20.47
CA THR A 523 -2.71 7.21 -19.71
C THR A 523 -2.75 6.61 -18.30
N ILE A 524 -3.90 6.70 -17.61
CA ILE A 524 -4.10 6.08 -16.29
C ILE A 524 -3.88 4.56 -16.38
N HIS A 525 -4.50 3.91 -17.36
CA HIS A 525 -4.39 2.46 -17.50
C HIS A 525 -2.95 2.04 -17.85
N LEU A 526 -2.27 2.77 -18.73
CA LEU A 526 -0.85 2.53 -19.04
C LEU A 526 0.07 2.72 -17.83
N ALA A 527 -0.18 3.75 -17.03
CA ALA A 527 0.56 3.99 -15.79
C ALA A 527 0.42 2.81 -14.82
N ALA A 528 -0.79 2.27 -14.67
CA ALA A 528 -1.04 1.09 -13.84
C ALA A 528 -0.36 -0.17 -14.41
N GLN A 529 -0.44 -0.40 -15.72
CA GLN A 529 0.22 -1.52 -16.39
C GLN A 529 1.75 -1.47 -16.21
N PHE A 530 2.36 -0.30 -16.41
CA PHE A 530 3.82 -0.14 -16.29
C PHE A 530 4.29 -0.41 -14.86
N GLN A 531 3.60 0.15 -13.86
CA GLN A 531 3.90 -0.13 -12.46
C GLN A 531 3.70 -1.61 -12.09
N GLY A 532 2.66 -2.27 -12.62
CA GLY A 532 2.45 -3.70 -12.43
C GLY A 532 3.53 -4.58 -13.08
N VAL A 533 4.14 -4.14 -14.18
CA VAL A 533 5.32 -4.82 -14.77
C VAL A 533 6.56 -4.59 -13.92
N ILE A 534 6.82 -3.35 -13.49
CA ILE A 534 7.94 -3.03 -12.59
C ILE A 534 7.85 -3.86 -11.31
N TYR A 535 6.67 -3.95 -10.69
CA TYR A 535 6.47 -4.71 -9.46
C TYR A 535 6.76 -6.20 -9.65
N SER A 536 6.17 -6.83 -10.67
CA SER A 536 6.43 -8.26 -10.96
C SER A 536 7.90 -8.54 -11.32
N SER A 537 8.53 -7.62 -12.06
CA SER A 537 9.96 -7.69 -12.39
C SER A 537 10.84 -7.57 -11.14
N TYR A 538 10.49 -6.65 -10.23
CA TYR A 538 11.17 -6.46 -8.95
C TYR A 538 11.07 -7.70 -8.05
N LEU A 539 9.88 -8.30 -7.91
CA LEU A 539 9.72 -9.57 -7.18
C LEU A 539 10.58 -10.70 -7.78
N LEU A 540 10.59 -10.82 -9.11
CA LEU A 540 11.39 -11.82 -9.80
C LEU A 540 12.90 -11.60 -9.58
N SER A 541 13.36 -10.34 -9.55
CA SER A 541 14.77 -10.00 -9.27
C SER A 541 15.20 -10.44 -7.86
N GLN A 542 14.31 -10.32 -6.86
CA GLN A 542 14.57 -10.75 -5.49
C GLN A 542 14.71 -12.27 -5.38
N ILE A 543 13.84 -13.01 -6.08
CA ILE A 543 13.86 -14.47 -6.10
C ILE A 543 15.12 -14.99 -6.78
N PHE A 544 15.51 -14.37 -7.89
CA PHE A 544 16.76 -14.71 -8.55
C PHE A 544 17.98 -14.27 -7.72
N GLY A 545 17.81 -13.33 -6.79
CA GLY A 545 18.91 -12.80 -5.98
C GLY A 545 19.87 -12.02 -6.87
N LEU A 546 19.34 -11.19 -7.76
CA LEU A 546 20.15 -10.31 -8.61
C LEU A 546 20.76 -9.18 -7.76
N ASP A 547 22.00 -8.81 -8.06
CA ASP A 547 22.75 -7.80 -7.30
C ASP A 547 22.16 -6.39 -7.46
N CYS A 548 21.57 -6.09 -8.62
CA CYS A 548 20.93 -4.81 -8.90
C CYS A 548 19.40 -4.92 -8.84
N GLN A 549 18.79 -4.10 -7.99
CA GLN A 549 17.34 -3.92 -7.95
C GLN A 549 16.95 -2.58 -8.57
N ALA A 550 15.73 -2.52 -9.11
CA ALA A 550 15.15 -1.29 -9.61
C ALA A 550 15.13 -0.20 -8.50
N PRO A 551 15.58 1.04 -8.77
CA PRO A 551 15.44 2.15 -7.84
C PRO A 551 13.98 2.63 -7.83
N LEU A 552 13.14 2.04 -6.97
CA LEU A 552 11.67 2.19 -7.02
C LEU A 552 11.22 3.64 -6.81
N ALA A 553 11.98 4.41 -6.02
CA ALA A 553 11.74 5.84 -5.82
C ALA A 553 11.85 6.66 -7.12
N HIS A 554 12.65 6.20 -8.09
CA HIS A 554 13.03 6.96 -9.27
C HIS A 554 12.59 6.34 -10.60
N ILE A 555 12.17 5.07 -10.64
CA ILE A 555 11.77 4.40 -11.88
C ILE A 555 10.40 4.87 -12.43
N TYR A 556 9.58 5.49 -11.58
CA TYR A 556 8.28 6.06 -11.96
C TYR A 556 8.01 7.38 -11.25
N ASN A 557 7.54 8.38 -12.01
CA ASN A 557 6.98 9.62 -11.49
C ASN A 557 5.67 9.92 -12.21
N GLY A 558 4.56 9.99 -11.47
CA GLY A 558 3.24 10.15 -12.06
C GLY A 558 3.03 11.44 -12.85
N LEU A 559 3.60 12.56 -12.39
CA LEU A 559 3.43 13.85 -13.06
C LEU A 559 4.22 13.85 -14.37
N TYR A 560 5.46 13.35 -14.34
CA TYR A 560 6.28 13.23 -15.54
C TYR A 560 5.64 12.26 -16.54
N PHE A 561 5.13 11.13 -16.07
CA PHE A 561 4.47 10.13 -16.91
C PHE A 561 3.28 10.75 -17.66
N HIS A 562 2.38 11.41 -16.94
CA HIS A 562 1.23 12.04 -17.58
C HIS A 562 1.60 13.22 -18.48
N TYR A 563 2.55 14.06 -18.06
CA TYR A 563 3.03 15.21 -18.85
C TYR A 563 3.63 14.79 -20.19
N TYR A 564 4.59 13.86 -20.19
CA TYR A 564 5.26 13.48 -21.43
C TYR A 564 4.37 12.66 -22.34
N LEU A 565 3.48 11.81 -21.81
CA LEU A 565 2.51 11.09 -22.65
C LEU A 565 1.52 12.05 -23.32
N GLU A 566 1.06 13.09 -22.62
CA GLU A 566 0.22 14.13 -23.24
C GLU A 566 1.00 14.92 -24.29
N LYS A 567 2.22 15.37 -23.97
CA LYS A 567 3.06 16.14 -24.86
C LYS A 567 3.37 15.38 -26.16
N THR A 568 3.70 14.09 -26.08
CA THR A 568 3.99 13.26 -27.27
C THR A 568 2.72 12.87 -28.03
N GLN A 569 1.59 12.66 -27.34
CA GLN A 569 0.30 12.38 -27.98
C GLN A 569 -0.15 13.53 -28.88
N ASN A 570 0.16 14.77 -28.50
CA ASN A 570 -0.15 15.97 -29.29
C ASN A 570 0.78 16.17 -30.50
N GLY A 571 1.70 15.22 -30.78
CA GLY A 571 2.63 15.29 -31.89
C GLY A 571 3.66 16.41 -31.72
N SER A 572 4.16 16.60 -30.49
CA SER A 572 5.29 17.51 -30.24
C SER A 572 6.55 16.97 -30.90
N SER A 573 7.42 17.85 -31.42
CA SER A 573 8.72 17.45 -31.97
C SER A 573 9.66 16.93 -30.88
N LEU A 574 10.66 16.13 -31.25
CA LEU A 574 11.68 15.69 -30.29
C LEU A 574 12.46 16.87 -29.71
N GLY A 575 12.71 17.92 -30.51
CA GLY A 575 13.33 19.15 -30.05
C GLY A 575 12.52 19.87 -28.97
N SER A 576 11.19 19.81 -29.05
CA SER A 576 10.31 20.34 -28.02
C SER A 576 10.22 19.41 -26.80
N ILE A 577 10.21 18.10 -26.99
CA ILE A 577 10.12 17.11 -25.90
C ILE A 577 11.39 17.12 -25.05
N LEU A 578 12.55 17.16 -25.70
CA LEU A 578 13.89 17.09 -25.12
C LEU A 578 14.58 18.47 -25.10
N SER A 579 13.81 19.55 -25.09
CA SER A 579 14.36 20.91 -25.02
C SER A 579 15.20 21.11 -23.76
N ASP A 580 16.22 21.96 -23.84
CA ASP A 580 17.10 22.33 -22.71
C ASP A 580 17.85 21.15 -22.07
N THR A 581 18.14 20.10 -22.85
CA THR A 581 18.90 18.93 -22.38
C THR A 581 20.38 19.03 -22.69
N SER A 582 21.20 18.41 -21.84
CA SER A 582 22.63 18.23 -22.12
C SER A 582 22.87 17.21 -23.25
N PRO A 583 23.99 17.31 -23.99
CA PRO A 583 24.37 16.31 -24.99
C PRO A 583 24.43 14.88 -24.44
N ASP A 584 24.89 14.72 -23.20
CA ASP A 584 25.00 13.42 -22.54
C ASP A 584 23.63 12.81 -22.24
N PHE A 585 22.68 13.64 -21.77
CA PHE A 585 21.30 13.19 -21.56
C PHE A 585 20.63 12.79 -22.89
N LEU A 586 20.90 13.53 -23.97
CA LEU A 586 20.40 13.19 -25.30
C LEU A 586 20.97 11.87 -25.80
N GLN A 587 22.27 11.65 -25.63
CA GLN A 587 22.91 10.38 -25.96
C GLN A 587 22.29 9.23 -25.16
N LEU A 588 22.05 9.43 -23.86
CA LEU A 588 21.38 8.45 -23.01
C LEU A 588 19.95 8.15 -23.51
N PHE A 589 19.17 9.17 -23.85
CA PHE A 589 17.83 9.00 -24.41
C PHE A 589 17.87 8.16 -25.69
N PHE A 590 18.71 8.54 -26.67
CA PHE A 590 18.77 7.81 -27.94
C PHE A 590 19.30 6.38 -27.76
N LYS A 591 20.29 6.16 -26.88
CA LYS A 591 20.78 4.82 -26.55
C LYS A 591 19.65 3.96 -25.97
N THR A 592 18.93 4.49 -24.98
CA THR A 592 17.80 3.81 -24.33
C THR A 592 16.69 3.50 -25.33
N TYR A 593 16.28 4.49 -26.14
CA TYR A 593 15.26 4.32 -27.17
C TYR A 593 15.62 3.23 -28.16
N ARG A 594 16.84 3.26 -28.73
CA ARG A 594 17.31 2.23 -29.67
C ARG A 594 17.25 0.82 -29.06
N MET A 595 17.64 0.68 -27.80
CA MET A 595 17.60 -0.62 -27.11
C MET A 595 16.19 -1.09 -26.82
N VAL A 596 15.28 -0.18 -26.46
CA VAL A 596 13.86 -0.50 -26.26
C VAL A 596 13.24 -1.01 -27.56
N ILE A 597 13.46 -0.34 -28.70
CA ILE A 597 12.80 -0.69 -29.97
C ILE A 597 13.51 -1.77 -30.79
N LYS A 598 14.76 -2.12 -30.45
CA LYS A 598 15.55 -3.11 -31.20
C LYS A 598 14.78 -4.44 -31.28
N ASP A 599 14.63 -4.95 -32.50
CA ASP A 599 13.87 -6.16 -32.84
C ASP A 599 12.35 -6.09 -32.56
N PHE A 600 11.79 -4.91 -32.22
CA PHE A 600 10.36 -4.74 -31.91
C PHE A 600 9.62 -3.72 -32.79
N ARG A 601 10.20 -3.29 -33.92
CA ARG A 601 9.57 -2.26 -34.76
C ARG A 601 8.20 -2.68 -35.30
N THR A 602 7.98 -3.97 -35.53
CA THR A 602 6.70 -4.50 -36.04
C THR A 602 5.60 -4.60 -34.98
N GLU A 603 6.00 -4.63 -33.72
CA GLU A 603 5.14 -4.77 -32.54
C GLU A 603 4.64 -3.41 -32.03
N ILE A 604 5.18 -2.32 -32.55
CA ILE A 604 4.84 -0.95 -32.17
C ILE A 604 3.86 -0.35 -33.20
N LEU A 605 2.82 0.34 -32.71
CA LEU A 605 1.92 1.09 -33.57
C LEU A 605 2.52 2.45 -33.91
N ASP A 606 2.97 2.61 -35.15
CA ASP A 606 3.48 3.90 -35.64
C ASP A 606 2.35 4.90 -35.91
N VAL A 607 2.31 5.98 -35.11
CA VAL A 607 1.32 7.07 -35.22
C VAL A 607 1.95 8.33 -35.82
N PHE A 608 3.22 8.58 -35.49
CA PHE A 608 3.97 9.74 -35.94
C PHE A 608 5.31 9.32 -36.50
N ASP A 609 5.74 9.94 -37.58
CA ASP A 609 7.09 9.80 -38.11
C ASP A 609 8.02 10.81 -37.42
N TYR A 610 8.70 10.35 -36.38
CA TYR A 610 9.69 11.14 -35.64
C TYR A 610 11.05 11.21 -36.34
N ASN A 611 11.26 10.48 -37.44
CA ASN A 611 12.53 10.39 -38.18
C ASN A 611 13.76 10.20 -37.28
N ILE A 612 13.66 9.33 -36.27
CA ILE A 612 14.79 8.97 -35.40
C ILE A 612 15.73 8.07 -36.22
N GLN A 613 16.62 8.69 -37.00
CA GLN A 613 17.71 8.02 -37.71
C GLN A 613 18.90 7.76 -36.76
N ASP A 614 19.93 7.05 -37.24
CA ASP A 614 21.14 6.75 -36.45
C ASP A 614 21.96 8.00 -36.11
N THR A 615 21.72 9.12 -36.79
CA THR A 615 22.24 10.43 -36.39
C THR A 615 21.47 10.90 -35.15
N ASN A 616 22.13 11.13 -34.02
CA ASN A 616 21.55 11.70 -32.78
C ASN A 616 21.06 13.17 -32.96
N ILE A 617 20.63 13.56 -34.17
CA ILE A 617 20.16 14.88 -34.55
C ILE A 617 18.68 14.98 -34.18
N ILE A 618 18.33 16.03 -33.45
CA ILE A 618 16.98 16.26 -32.96
C ILE A 618 16.24 17.16 -33.94
N SER A 619 15.16 16.64 -34.54
CA SER A 619 14.27 17.48 -35.33
C SER A 619 13.44 18.40 -34.43
N THR A 620 13.44 19.69 -34.74
CA THR A 620 12.53 20.68 -34.14
C THR A 620 11.17 20.72 -34.85
N GLU A 621 11.06 20.12 -36.04
CA GLU A 621 9.82 20.08 -36.81
C GLU A 621 8.82 19.10 -36.21
N LYS A 622 7.53 19.44 -36.28
CA LYS A 622 6.47 18.54 -35.83
C LYS A 622 6.48 17.27 -36.69
N PRO A 623 6.45 16.08 -36.08
CA PRO A 623 6.45 14.83 -36.82
C PRO A 623 5.18 14.68 -37.66
N LYS A 624 5.32 14.08 -38.84
CA LYS A 624 4.17 13.81 -39.71
C LYS A 624 3.31 12.72 -39.08
N ARG A 625 2.00 12.92 -39.00
CA ARG A 625 1.07 11.87 -38.56
C ARG A 625 0.93 10.83 -39.67
N LEU A 626 1.12 9.56 -39.32
CA LEU A 626 1.00 8.43 -40.23
C LEU A 626 -0.47 7.98 -40.26
N ASN A 627 -1.09 8.01 -41.43
CA ASN A 627 -2.47 7.55 -41.61
C ASN A 627 -2.48 6.03 -41.83
N LYS A 628 -3.16 5.27 -40.97
CA LYS A 628 -3.76 3.98 -41.38
C LYS A 628 -5.22 4.24 -41.75
N GLN A 629 -5.58 3.93 -43.01
CA GLN A 629 -6.93 3.95 -43.55
C GLN A 629 -7.88 3.04 -42.73
N GLY A 630 -9.14 3.47 -42.55
CA GLY A 630 -10.21 2.59 -42.09
C GLY A 630 -11.32 3.17 -41.22
N SER A 631 -11.61 4.48 -41.23
CA SER A 631 -12.82 4.98 -40.55
C SER A 631 -14.08 4.57 -41.32
N ARG A 632 -14.75 3.49 -40.92
CA ARG A 632 -16.21 3.40 -41.13
C ARG A 632 -16.84 4.45 -40.22
N GLN A 633 -17.30 5.55 -40.82
CA GLN A 633 -18.12 6.55 -40.12
C GLN A 633 -19.39 5.87 -39.58
N PRO A 634 -19.73 6.01 -38.29
CA PRO A 634 -21.09 5.82 -37.85
C PRO A 634 -21.93 7.00 -38.35
N GLU A 635 -23.07 6.68 -38.95
CA GLU A 635 -24.07 7.64 -39.43
C GLU A 635 -24.42 8.70 -38.38
N LYS A 636 -24.60 9.94 -38.87
CA LYS A 636 -25.18 11.05 -38.12
C LYS A 636 -26.53 10.62 -37.53
N LYS A 637 -26.62 10.52 -36.21
CA LYS A 637 -27.92 10.62 -35.51
C LYS A 637 -28.05 11.97 -34.80
N VAL A 638 -29.25 12.49 -35.01
CA VAL A 638 -29.76 13.84 -34.76
C VAL A 638 -29.81 14.18 -33.26
N LYS A 639 -29.66 15.48 -32.99
CA LYS A 639 -29.83 16.17 -31.69
C LYS A 639 -31.03 15.64 -30.88
N SER A 640 -30.84 15.50 -29.57
CA SER A 640 -31.84 15.98 -28.61
C SER A 640 -31.14 16.71 -27.46
N ILE A 641 -31.63 17.93 -27.23
CA ILE A 641 -31.26 18.82 -26.14
C ILE A 641 -32.13 18.42 -24.95
N LYS A 642 -31.53 18.13 -23.80
CA LYS A 642 -32.12 18.44 -22.49
C LYS A 642 -31.02 18.96 -21.58
N SER A 643 -31.06 20.28 -21.40
CA SER A 643 -30.42 20.99 -20.30
C SER A 643 -30.88 20.40 -18.97
N VAL A 644 -29.96 19.96 -18.13
CA VAL A 644 -30.20 19.86 -16.69
C VAL A 644 -29.29 20.89 -16.02
N SER A 645 -29.95 21.74 -15.25
CA SER A 645 -29.41 22.88 -14.54
C SER A 645 -28.28 22.49 -13.61
N SER A 646 -27.27 23.36 -13.58
CA SER A 646 -26.38 23.59 -12.45
C SER A 646 -27.12 23.50 -11.12
N ASN A 647 -26.69 22.59 -10.25
CA ASN A 647 -26.63 22.83 -8.81
C ASN A 647 -25.68 21.84 -8.14
N ASN A 648 -24.86 22.41 -7.26
CA ASN A 648 -24.09 21.79 -6.18
C ASN A 648 -22.77 21.09 -6.52
N LEU A 649 -21.76 21.92 -6.80
CA LEU A 649 -20.34 21.60 -6.62
C LEU A 649 -20.01 21.16 -5.16
N PHE A 650 -20.86 21.54 -4.19
CA PHE A 650 -20.70 21.18 -2.77
C PHE A 650 -21.29 19.82 -2.37
N SER A 651 -22.24 19.23 -3.12
CA SER A 651 -22.84 17.95 -2.70
C SER A 651 -21.92 16.74 -2.96
N LEU A 652 -20.88 16.91 -3.77
CA LEU A 652 -19.87 15.86 -3.99
C LEU A 652 -18.93 15.71 -2.79
N LEU A 653 -18.77 16.76 -1.98
CA LEU A 653 -17.94 16.74 -0.76
C LEU A 653 -18.68 16.11 0.44
N ASP A 654 -20.02 16.12 0.43
CA ASP A 654 -20.84 15.55 1.50
C ASP A 654 -21.24 14.08 1.26
N THR A 655 -20.95 13.53 0.07
CA THR A 655 -21.20 12.11 -0.29
C THR A 655 -19.93 11.30 -0.59
N LEU A 656 -18.75 11.92 -0.50
CA LEU A 656 -17.42 11.30 -0.47
C LEU A 656 -16.87 11.34 0.96
#